data_AF-A0A5M6ACR0-F1
#
_entry.id   AF-A0A5M6ACR0-F1
#
_cell.length_a   1.000
_cell.length_b   1.000
_cell.length_c   1.000
_cell.angle_alpha   90.00
_cell.angle_beta   90.00
_cell.angle_gamma   90.00
#
_symmetry.space_group_name_H-M   'P 1'
#
loop_
_entity.id
_entity.type
_entity.pdbx_description
1 polymer ?
#
loop_
_entity_poly.entity_id
_entity_poly.type
_entity_poly.pdbx_seq_one_letter_code
_entity_poly.pdbx_strand_id
1 'polypeptide(L)'
;MKTIKYSLSLGLLLSLASCADDQFVDFKTEKPESIAQYEYLNAYDALKTYIDRSVSPDFKLGIALSASDFLKGEVVRTMAISNFDEMTAGNAMKYASCVANDGTMSFSTVAKFVEEAKAAGITIYGHTLAWHAQQNNKYLNGLIAPIPLPVDPNAANNFLHITVPNAGKDPWEAEIYYDLSTPLEVGKEYVISMKAKATSNVDYNFWPGVIDGDTQYLPSFSAGEKWEETSITFTASMPINRLRFCFGPFQGELCFDDVTLTSADGENLIVDGTFDTGDLSHWTKPSWMGTYTYEIGKEGNDNAGFCLTMTNTEKKDNNYGSQVWYQFATPLTEGKAYTFTAKVKATDVYNCTIFLQSTSVGSQGYPGGFAIGTEWTDVSFVFTPGFDQVDKFTFNFGDFVGTIYVDNVVFSDGTSEIYTTNFENQSIAGWTSWDGYQALSAEGEGYSSNQTSIELTPEEKKDTLTWAMNNWVKGMMEATGGYVTAWDVVNEAISGGGNDEGFYTLQSAKNVSAEDAKNNFYWQDYLGNEDYVRIVVAAARKYYAENGGVNPLKLFVNDYNLESDWDDNKKVKSLVHWIEKWEADGVTKIDGIGTQMHVSCYANAATQKSKEDHVVKMFEILAESGKLVKITELDMGYIDENGTSVKTENMTEAQHKAMSDYYKFIVKKYFEIIPAAQQYGITQWCATDSPSDSGWRGGEPVGLWDSNYSRKHTYAGFADGLAGK
;
A
#
# COMPACT_ATOMS: atom_id res chain seq x y z
N MET A 1 -0.62 87.10 -13.85
CA MET A 1 -1.69 87.48 -14.82
C MET A 1 -2.81 86.45 -14.67
N LYS A 2 -3.83 86.78 -13.88
CA LYS A 2 -5.24 87.10 -14.27
C LYS A 2 -6.01 85.88 -14.82
N THR A 3 -6.72 85.09 -14.01
CA THR A 3 -8.10 85.23 -13.46
C THR A 3 -9.28 84.95 -14.40
N ILE A 4 -10.06 83.93 -14.00
CA ILE A 4 -11.53 83.88 -13.78
C ILE A 4 -12.46 83.38 -14.91
N LYS A 5 -13.31 82.45 -14.44
CA LYS A 5 -14.56 81.84 -14.94
C LYS A 5 -15.53 82.81 -15.64
N TYR A 6 -16.37 82.30 -16.54
CA TYR A 6 -17.82 82.14 -16.36
C TYR A 6 -18.48 81.74 -17.69
N SER A 7 -19.28 80.68 -17.62
CA SER A 7 -20.41 80.38 -18.49
C SER A 7 -21.36 81.57 -18.64
N LEU A 8 -21.90 81.82 -19.84
CA LEU A 8 -23.27 82.29 -20.01
C LEU A 8 -23.79 82.01 -21.43
N SER A 9 -24.94 81.35 -21.44
CA SER A 9 -25.85 81.01 -22.51
C SER A 9 -26.59 82.22 -23.13
N LEU A 10 -26.86 82.18 -24.44
CA LEU A 10 -28.07 82.70 -25.13
C LEU A 10 -27.98 82.20 -26.60
N GLY A 11 -28.86 81.34 -27.13
CA GLY A 11 -30.27 81.58 -27.46
C GLY A 11 -30.36 82.55 -28.67
N LEU A 12 -31.01 82.29 -29.81
CA LEU A 12 -32.06 81.35 -30.18
C LEU A 12 -32.36 81.54 -31.70
N LEU A 13 -32.86 80.49 -32.38
CA LEU A 13 -33.76 80.48 -33.56
C LEU A 13 -33.25 80.90 -34.96
N LEU A 14 -33.25 79.93 -35.87
CA LEU A 14 -34.33 79.85 -36.86
C LEU A 14 -34.52 78.43 -37.39
N SER A 15 -35.68 77.91 -37.04
CA SER A 15 -36.28 76.62 -37.37
C SER A 15 -36.69 76.54 -38.85
N LEU A 16 -36.36 75.41 -39.49
CA LEU A 16 -37.23 74.84 -40.52
C LEU A 16 -37.87 73.59 -39.95
N ALA A 17 -39.18 73.66 -39.80
CA ALA A 17 -40.04 72.61 -39.32
C ALA A 17 -40.07 71.44 -40.31
N SER A 18 -39.57 70.30 -39.88
CA SER A 18 -40.17 69.01 -40.18
C SER A 18 -40.91 68.62 -38.90
N CYS A 19 -42.24 68.53 -38.94
CA CYS A 19 -42.98 67.94 -37.84
C CYS A 19 -42.73 66.42 -37.87
N ALA A 20 -41.74 65.96 -37.12
CA ALA A 20 -41.87 64.72 -36.39
C ALA A 20 -42.10 65.12 -34.93
N ASP A 21 -43.19 64.64 -34.33
CA ASP A 21 -43.33 64.69 -32.88
C ASP A 21 -42.11 63.97 -32.28
N ASP A 22 -41.16 64.72 -31.73
CA ASP A 22 -40.14 64.15 -30.85
C ASP A 22 -40.80 63.81 -29.51
N GLN A 23 -41.65 62.79 -29.53
CA GLN A 23 -41.72 61.91 -28.38
C GLN A 23 -40.36 61.23 -28.30
N PHE A 24 -39.51 61.68 -27.36
CA PHE A 24 -38.52 60.79 -26.79
C PHE A 24 -39.30 59.63 -26.18
N VAL A 25 -39.52 58.59 -26.97
CA VAL A 25 -39.97 57.29 -26.48
C VAL A 25 -38.79 56.80 -25.65
N ASP A 26 -38.88 56.98 -24.35
CA ASP A 26 -37.92 56.45 -23.38
C ASP A 26 -38.02 54.92 -23.48
N PHE A 27 -37.25 54.31 -24.38
CA PHE A 27 -37.16 52.86 -24.51
C PHE A 27 -36.32 52.35 -23.34
N LYS A 28 -36.97 52.27 -22.18
CA LYS A 28 -36.45 51.55 -21.02
C LYS A 28 -36.68 50.07 -21.25
N THR A 29 -35.64 49.36 -21.63
CA THR A 29 -35.61 47.92 -21.43
C THR A 29 -35.46 47.67 -19.94
N GLU A 30 -36.38 46.93 -19.34
CA GLU A 30 -36.11 46.34 -18.03
C GLU A 30 -34.87 45.45 -18.17
N LYS A 31 -33.92 45.63 -17.25
CA LYS A 31 -32.74 44.77 -17.19
C LYS A 31 -33.24 43.33 -17.00
N PRO A 32 -32.66 42.33 -17.70
CA PRO A 32 -33.02 40.94 -17.47
C PRO A 32 -32.92 40.59 -15.98
N GLU A 33 -33.94 39.93 -15.45
CA GLU A 33 -34.05 39.61 -14.02
C GLU A 33 -32.80 38.90 -13.49
N SER A 34 -32.23 38.01 -14.29
CA SER A 34 -30.99 37.28 -13.99
C SER A 34 -29.77 38.18 -13.73
N ILE A 35 -29.70 39.37 -14.35
CA ILE A 35 -28.59 40.31 -14.10
C ILE A 35 -28.91 41.19 -12.88
N ALA A 36 -30.18 41.58 -12.69
CA ALA A 36 -30.57 42.41 -11.55
C ALA A 36 -30.41 41.69 -10.21
N GLN A 37 -30.63 40.37 -10.19
CA GLN A 37 -30.50 39.52 -9.01
C GLN A 37 -29.06 39.46 -8.43
N TYR A 38 -28.02 39.61 -9.27
CA TYR A 38 -26.61 39.50 -8.87
C TYR A 38 -25.90 40.85 -8.77
N GLU A 39 -26.51 41.96 -9.21
CA GLU A 39 -25.86 43.28 -9.21
C GLU A 39 -25.38 43.75 -7.83
N TYR A 40 -26.09 43.37 -6.76
CA TYR A 40 -25.72 43.76 -5.41
C TYR A 40 -24.34 43.19 -5.00
N LEU A 41 -23.87 42.12 -5.64
CA LEU A 41 -22.56 41.51 -5.38
C LEU A 41 -21.39 42.42 -5.79
N ASN A 42 -21.64 43.41 -6.64
CA ASN A 42 -20.66 44.43 -7.01
C ASN A 42 -20.34 45.37 -5.84
N ALA A 43 -21.19 45.43 -4.81
CA ALA A 43 -20.96 46.23 -3.61
C ALA A 43 -20.05 45.53 -2.59
N TYR A 44 -19.71 44.25 -2.79
CA TYR A 44 -18.78 43.54 -1.91
C TYR A 44 -17.32 43.82 -2.30
N ASP A 45 -16.47 44.03 -1.31
CA ASP A 45 -15.02 44.16 -1.44
C ASP A 45 -14.36 42.77 -1.51
N ALA A 46 -13.04 42.71 -1.54
CA ALA A 46 -12.29 41.46 -1.52
C ALA A 46 -12.42 40.74 -0.16
N LEU A 47 -12.54 39.41 -0.14
CA LEU A 47 -12.92 38.67 1.08
C LEU A 47 -12.06 38.99 2.32
N LYS A 48 -10.73 39.05 2.16
CA LYS A 48 -9.81 39.35 3.26
C LYS A 48 -10.00 40.72 3.91
N THR A 49 -10.71 41.67 3.29
CA THR A 49 -10.99 42.98 3.89
C THR A 49 -12.08 42.93 4.95
N TYR A 50 -12.86 41.85 5.00
CA TYR A 50 -13.93 41.67 5.99
C TYR A 50 -13.45 41.09 7.32
N ILE A 51 -12.19 40.67 7.41
CA ILE A 51 -11.62 40.08 8.63
C ILE A 51 -11.19 41.20 9.59
N ASP A 52 -11.70 41.17 10.82
CA ASP A 52 -11.23 42.07 11.87
C ASP A 52 -9.87 41.62 12.42
N ARG A 53 -8.81 42.16 11.81
CA ARG A 53 -7.42 41.91 12.20
C ARG A 53 -7.04 42.44 13.58
N SER A 54 -7.86 43.31 14.18
CA SER A 54 -7.63 43.78 15.55
C SER A 54 -8.01 42.72 16.59
N VAL A 55 -8.96 41.85 16.25
CA VAL A 55 -9.41 40.74 17.09
C VAL A 55 -8.60 39.47 16.80
N SER A 56 -8.41 39.16 15.51
CA SER A 56 -7.73 37.93 15.07
C SER A 56 -6.55 38.26 14.14
N PRO A 57 -5.43 38.78 14.67
CA PRO A 57 -4.31 39.28 13.86
C PRO A 57 -3.62 38.19 13.05
N ASP A 58 -3.58 36.95 13.57
CA ASP A 58 -2.87 35.83 12.96
C ASP A 58 -3.75 34.94 12.07
N PHE A 59 -5.06 35.20 12.01
CA PHE A 59 -6.02 34.43 11.22
C PHE A 59 -5.61 34.40 9.74
N LYS A 60 -5.75 33.26 9.07
CA LYS A 60 -5.44 33.08 7.65
C LYS A 60 -6.69 32.74 6.87
N LEU A 61 -7.09 33.62 5.94
CA LEU A 61 -8.11 33.29 4.97
C LEU A 61 -7.44 32.63 3.76
N GLY A 62 -7.80 31.37 3.53
CA GLY A 62 -7.18 30.51 2.53
C GLY A 62 -8.06 30.17 1.34
N ILE A 63 -7.43 29.80 0.23
CA ILE A 63 -8.08 29.20 -0.94
C ILE A 63 -7.29 27.97 -1.38
N ALA A 64 -7.97 26.89 -1.75
CA ALA A 64 -7.33 25.75 -2.39
C ALA A 64 -7.44 25.84 -3.91
N LEU A 65 -6.30 25.84 -4.60
CA LEU A 65 -6.19 25.92 -6.05
C LEU A 65 -5.10 24.97 -6.54
N SER A 66 -5.17 24.55 -7.81
CA SER A 66 -4.05 23.86 -8.43
C SER A 66 -2.83 24.77 -8.51
N ALA A 67 -1.67 24.27 -8.08
CA ALA A 67 -0.39 24.97 -8.24
C ALA A 67 -0.14 25.36 -9.71
N SER A 68 -0.53 24.51 -10.68
CA SER A 68 -0.34 24.79 -12.10
C SER A 68 -1.14 26.01 -12.57
N ASP A 69 -2.37 26.17 -12.09
CA ASP A 69 -3.24 27.26 -12.52
C ASP A 69 -2.84 28.59 -11.87
N PHE A 70 -2.34 28.54 -10.64
CA PHE A 70 -1.69 29.69 -10.03
C PHE A 70 -0.44 30.13 -10.81
N LEU A 71 0.41 29.18 -11.22
CA LEU A 71 1.65 29.44 -11.97
C LEU A 71 1.40 30.00 -13.38
N LYS A 72 0.27 29.68 -14.03
CA LYS A 72 -0.10 30.26 -15.34
C LYS A 72 -0.30 31.78 -15.28
N GLY A 73 -0.59 32.36 -14.11
CA GLY A 73 -0.53 33.80 -13.88
C GLY A 73 -1.72 34.63 -14.38
N GLU A 74 -2.86 34.00 -14.68
CA GLU A 74 -4.05 34.66 -15.23
C GLU A 74 -5.07 35.07 -14.14
N VAL A 75 -6.37 35.00 -14.45
CA VAL A 75 -7.49 35.35 -13.56
C VAL A 75 -7.40 34.64 -12.20
N VAL A 76 -6.96 33.38 -12.19
CA VAL A 76 -6.83 32.53 -10.99
C VAL A 76 -5.88 33.15 -9.97
N ARG A 77 -4.68 33.52 -10.41
CA ARG A 77 -3.66 34.13 -9.55
C ARG A 77 -4.13 35.48 -9.00
N THR A 78 -4.75 36.29 -9.86
CA THR A 78 -5.27 37.62 -9.47
C THR A 78 -6.39 37.49 -8.44
N MET A 79 -7.33 36.56 -8.65
CA MET A 79 -8.41 36.26 -7.71
C MET A 79 -7.85 35.81 -6.36
N ALA A 80 -6.88 34.88 -6.37
CA ALA A 80 -6.26 34.36 -5.16
C ALA A 80 -5.60 35.47 -4.34
N ILE A 81 -4.68 36.23 -4.94
CA ILE A 81 -3.91 37.28 -4.24
C ILE A 81 -4.80 38.43 -3.75
N SER A 82 -5.86 38.76 -4.51
CA SER A 82 -6.76 39.85 -4.13
C SER A 82 -7.66 39.49 -2.95
N ASN A 83 -8.12 38.24 -2.85
CA ASN A 83 -9.12 37.83 -1.86
C ASN A 83 -8.56 37.10 -0.64
N PHE A 84 -7.37 36.49 -0.73
CA PHE A 84 -6.87 35.55 0.28
C PHE A 84 -5.47 35.92 0.79
N ASP A 85 -5.11 35.36 1.95
CA ASP A 85 -3.79 35.50 2.58
C ASP A 85 -2.93 34.24 2.40
N GLU A 86 -3.59 33.08 2.25
CA GLU A 86 -2.98 31.76 2.26
C GLU A 86 -3.49 30.91 1.09
N MET A 87 -2.69 29.96 0.62
CA MET A 87 -3.11 29.01 -0.41
C MET A 87 -2.73 27.57 -0.05
N THR A 88 -3.63 26.64 -0.34
CA THR A 88 -3.35 25.19 -0.36
C THR A 88 -3.18 24.74 -1.81
N ALA A 89 -2.09 24.02 -2.12
CA ALA A 89 -1.63 23.75 -3.48
C ALA A 89 -2.37 22.59 -4.21
N GLY A 90 -3.62 22.31 -3.85
CA GLY A 90 -4.38 21.17 -4.36
C GLY A 90 -3.59 19.86 -4.21
N ASN A 91 -3.43 19.13 -5.32
CA ASN A 91 -2.68 17.86 -5.31
C ASN A 91 -1.16 18.03 -5.35
N ALA A 92 -0.60 19.21 -5.64
CA ALA A 92 0.82 19.35 -5.96
C ALA A 92 1.76 18.98 -4.80
N MET A 93 1.29 19.08 -3.55
CA MET A 93 2.04 18.73 -2.34
C MET A 93 1.68 17.35 -1.77
N LYS A 94 0.88 16.55 -2.48
CA LYS A 94 0.53 15.18 -2.10
C LYS A 94 1.56 14.17 -2.63
N TYR A 95 1.67 13.04 -1.93
CA TYR A 95 2.66 11.99 -2.21
C TYR A 95 2.64 11.52 -3.67
N ALA A 96 1.48 11.12 -4.21
CA ALA A 96 1.36 10.64 -5.60
C ALA A 96 1.78 11.65 -6.67
N SER A 97 1.74 12.97 -6.40
CA SER A 97 2.18 13.99 -7.35
C SER A 97 3.69 14.14 -7.42
N CYS A 98 4.40 13.61 -6.42
CA CYS A 98 5.83 13.84 -6.24
C CYS A 98 6.65 12.55 -6.27
N VAL A 99 6.04 11.37 -6.05
CA VAL A 99 6.75 10.09 -5.95
C VAL A 99 6.33 9.13 -7.06
N ALA A 100 7.30 8.75 -7.90
CA ALA A 100 7.11 7.81 -9.00
C ALA A 100 7.13 6.34 -8.54
N ASN A 101 6.73 5.43 -9.42
CA ASN A 101 6.62 3.99 -9.15
C ASN A 101 7.95 3.29 -8.81
N ASP A 102 9.08 3.91 -9.14
CA ASP A 102 10.43 3.45 -8.84
C ASP A 102 11.03 4.14 -7.60
N GLY A 103 10.25 4.99 -6.91
CA GLY A 103 10.70 5.76 -5.76
C GLY A 103 11.37 7.09 -6.09
N THR A 104 11.56 7.41 -7.37
CA THR A 104 12.13 8.71 -7.77
C THR A 104 11.20 9.83 -7.34
N MET A 105 11.74 10.83 -6.64
CA MET A 105 10.97 11.97 -6.14
C MET A 105 11.27 13.25 -6.93
N SER A 106 10.24 14.01 -7.29
CA SER A 106 10.37 15.32 -7.93
C SER A 106 9.49 16.37 -7.25
N PHE A 107 10.13 17.38 -6.68
CA PHE A 107 9.47 18.48 -6.00
C PHE A 107 9.53 19.80 -6.80
N SER A 108 9.89 19.72 -8.08
CA SER A 108 10.14 20.91 -8.92
C SER A 108 8.92 21.82 -9.07
N THR A 109 7.71 21.24 -9.20
CA THR A 109 6.45 22.00 -9.23
C THR A 109 6.19 22.68 -7.89
N VAL A 110 6.44 21.99 -6.78
CA VAL A 110 6.28 22.55 -5.42
C VAL A 110 7.22 23.73 -5.24
N ALA A 111 8.51 23.57 -5.52
CA ALA A 111 9.51 24.64 -5.36
C ALA A 111 9.15 25.89 -6.18
N LYS A 112 8.75 25.72 -7.45
CA LYS A 112 8.29 26.84 -8.30
C LYS A 112 7.04 27.51 -7.74
N PHE A 113 6.07 26.73 -7.27
CA PHE A 113 4.86 27.27 -6.66
C PHE A 113 5.19 28.08 -5.40
N VAL A 114 6.04 27.56 -4.52
CA VAL A 114 6.47 28.25 -3.30
C VAL A 114 7.17 29.57 -3.62
N GLU A 115 8.05 29.59 -4.62
CA GLU A 115 8.74 30.80 -5.07
C GLU A 115 7.75 31.88 -5.53
N GLU A 116 6.80 31.52 -6.40
CA GLU A 116 5.82 32.46 -6.96
C GLU A 116 4.78 32.92 -5.94
N ALA A 117 4.39 32.05 -5.02
CA ALA A 117 3.51 32.39 -3.89
C ALA A 117 4.22 33.39 -2.95
N LYS A 118 5.48 33.11 -2.60
CA LYS A 118 6.30 34.01 -1.80
C LYS A 118 6.48 35.38 -2.47
N ALA A 119 6.75 35.40 -3.78
CA ALA A 119 6.87 36.64 -4.55
C ALA A 119 5.54 37.44 -4.60
N ALA A 120 4.41 36.74 -4.57
CA ALA A 120 3.07 37.32 -4.51
C ALA A 120 2.64 37.76 -3.10
N GLY A 121 3.41 37.43 -2.05
CA GLY A 121 3.07 37.72 -0.67
C GLY A 121 1.93 36.86 -0.10
N ILE A 122 1.68 35.68 -0.68
CA ILE A 122 0.68 34.72 -0.18
C ILE A 122 1.39 33.62 0.62
N THR A 123 0.93 33.34 1.84
CA THR A 123 1.44 32.21 2.62
C THR A 123 0.88 30.91 2.09
N ILE A 124 1.41 29.79 2.57
CA ILE A 124 1.01 28.46 2.09
C ILE A 124 0.67 27.60 3.29
N TYR A 125 -0.43 26.86 3.15
CA TYR A 125 -0.79 25.77 4.03
C TYR A 125 -0.49 24.45 3.32
N GLY A 126 0.45 23.68 3.86
CA GLY A 126 0.94 22.47 3.23
C GLY A 126 0.01 21.27 3.42
N HIS A 127 -0.21 20.51 2.35
CA HIS A 127 -1.17 19.40 2.34
C HIS A 127 -0.64 18.27 1.42
N THR A 128 -0.27 17.10 1.91
CA THR A 128 -0.22 16.58 3.30
C THR A 128 1.01 15.67 3.45
N LEU A 129 1.55 15.54 4.67
CA LEU A 129 2.80 14.79 4.91
C LEU A 129 2.59 13.28 5.13
N ALA A 130 1.56 12.89 5.89
CA ALA A 130 1.14 11.50 6.04
C ALA A 130 -0.36 11.36 5.76
N TRP A 131 -0.69 10.50 4.80
CA TRP A 131 -2.07 10.15 4.46
C TRP A 131 -2.10 8.73 3.94
N HIS A 132 -3.26 8.07 4.08
CA HIS A 132 -3.43 6.72 3.57
C HIS A 132 -3.76 6.70 2.07
N ALA A 133 -4.48 7.71 1.57
CA ALA A 133 -4.84 7.78 0.16
C ALA A 133 -3.77 8.52 -0.68
N GLN A 134 -3.86 8.34 -2.00
CA GLN A 134 -2.95 8.93 -2.99
C GLN A 134 -1.46 8.68 -2.66
N GLN A 135 -1.15 7.47 -2.19
CA GLN A 135 0.21 6.98 -1.99
C GLN A 135 0.69 6.21 -3.24
N ASN A 136 2.01 6.07 -3.42
CA ASN A 136 2.54 5.20 -4.47
C ASN A 136 2.63 3.75 -3.95
N ASN A 137 1.52 3.02 -4.00
CA ASN A 137 1.44 1.65 -3.48
C ASN A 137 2.45 0.70 -4.15
N LYS A 138 2.72 0.87 -5.46
CA LYS A 138 3.70 0.03 -6.16
C LYS A 138 5.10 0.19 -5.57
N TYR A 139 5.53 1.44 -5.33
CA TYR A 139 6.80 1.71 -4.71
C TYR A 139 6.85 1.23 -3.26
N LEU A 140 5.88 1.63 -2.43
CA LEU A 140 5.87 1.30 -1.00
C LEU A 140 5.77 -0.20 -0.74
N ASN A 141 4.89 -0.92 -1.45
CA ASN A 141 4.79 -2.37 -1.34
C ASN A 141 6.03 -3.07 -1.91
N GLY A 142 6.70 -2.48 -2.91
CA GLY A 142 7.97 -2.98 -3.43
C GLY A 142 9.12 -2.89 -2.43
N LEU A 143 9.13 -1.86 -1.57
CA LEU A 143 10.13 -1.73 -0.50
C LEU A 143 10.00 -2.81 0.58
N ILE A 144 8.76 -3.23 0.85
CA ILE A 144 8.45 -4.23 1.87
C ILE A 144 8.13 -5.62 1.29
N ALA A 145 8.41 -5.79 0.00
CA ALA A 145 8.19 -7.05 -0.68
C ALA A 145 9.13 -8.11 -0.09
N PRO A 146 8.72 -9.38 -0.10
CA PRO A 146 9.60 -10.49 0.28
C PRO A 146 10.90 -10.42 -0.51
N ILE A 147 12.02 -10.62 0.17
CA ILE A 147 13.33 -10.67 -0.46
C ILE A 147 13.37 -11.97 -1.27
N PRO A 148 13.48 -11.94 -2.61
CA PRO A 148 13.58 -13.15 -3.40
C PRO A 148 14.86 -13.91 -3.01
N LEU A 149 14.70 -15.17 -2.64
CA LEU A 149 15.82 -16.08 -2.47
C LEU A 149 16.38 -16.45 -3.85
N PRO A 150 17.70 -16.69 -3.98
CA PRO A 150 18.23 -17.23 -5.22
C PRO A 150 17.47 -18.51 -5.57
N VAL A 151 16.96 -18.55 -6.81
CA VAL A 151 16.17 -19.67 -7.33
C VAL A 151 16.99 -20.94 -7.16
N ASP A 152 16.52 -21.87 -6.32
CA ASP A 152 16.95 -23.25 -6.44
C ASP A 152 16.48 -23.72 -7.81
N PRO A 153 17.38 -24.11 -8.74
CA PRO A 153 16.99 -24.62 -10.05
C PRO A 153 16.08 -25.87 -10.00
N ASN A 154 15.73 -26.35 -8.80
CA ASN A 154 14.84 -27.48 -8.54
C ASN A 154 13.57 -27.14 -7.71
N ALA A 155 13.23 -25.87 -7.49
CA ALA A 155 12.01 -25.49 -6.77
C ALA A 155 10.75 -25.76 -7.63
N ALA A 156 9.84 -26.62 -7.14
CA ALA A 156 8.60 -27.04 -7.80
C ALA A 156 8.74 -27.35 -9.30
N ASN A 157 9.35 -28.48 -9.60
CA ASN A 157 9.59 -28.89 -10.99
C ASN A 157 8.59 -29.97 -11.40
N ASN A 158 7.68 -29.65 -12.32
CA ASN A 158 7.03 -30.70 -13.10
C ASN A 158 8.02 -31.13 -14.17
N PHE A 159 8.19 -32.43 -14.37
CA PHE A 159 9.09 -32.92 -15.41
C PHE A 159 8.50 -34.15 -16.06
N LEU A 160 8.96 -34.46 -17.27
CA LEU A 160 8.68 -35.76 -17.86
C LEU A 160 9.45 -36.81 -17.09
N HIS A 161 8.74 -37.70 -16.40
CA HIS A 161 9.31 -38.82 -15.67
C HIS A 161 9.12 -40.11 -16.47
N ILE A 162 10.22 -40.79 -16.80
CA ILE A 162 10.22 -42.04 -17.56
C ILE A 162 10.73 -43.16 -16.68
N THR A 163 9.92 -44.20 -16.49
CA THR A 163 10.28 -45.38 -15.67
C THR A 163 10.57 -46.57 -16.59
N VAL A 164 11.82 -47.02 -16.59
CA VAL A 164 12.32 -48.12 -17.42
C VAL A 164 12.66 -49.33 -16.53
N PRO A 165 11.74 -50.30 -16.38
CA PRO A 165 11.91 -51.38 -15.40
C PRO A 165 12.97 -52.41 -15.79
N ASN A 166 13.28 -52.56 -17.08
CA ASN A 166 14.26 -53.52 -17.59
C ASN A 166 15.08 -52.90 -18.73
N ALA A 167 16.40 -53.11 -18.70
CA ALA A 167 17.29 -52.75 -19.81
C ALA A 167 17.07 -53.70 -21.01
N GLY A 168 16.94 -53.10 -22.19
CA GLY A 168 17.00 -53.76 -23.49
C GLY A 168 18.42 -53.96 -24.00
N LYS A 169 18.56 -54.63 -25.14
CA LYS A 169 19.86 -54.84 -25.79
C LYS A 169 20.24 -53.69 -26.71
N ASP A 170 19.28 -53.21 -27.48
CA ASP A 170 19.49 -52.24 -28.54
C ASP A 170 18.83 -50.89 -28.21
N PRO A 171 19.36 -49.73 -28.67
CA PRO A 171 18.83 -48.40 -28.33
C PRO A 171 17.35 -48.19 -28.59
N TRP A 172 16.82 -48.78 -29.67
CA TRP A 172 15.43 -48.65 -30.08
C TRP A 172 14.46 -49.54 -29.30
N GLU A 173 14.91 -50.32 -28.31
CA GLU A 173 14.00 -51.14 -27.51
C GLU A 173 13.21 -50.33 -26.47
N ALA A 174 13.60 -49.08 -26.22
CA ALA A 174 12.82 -48.08 -25.47
C ALA A 174 13.01 -46.69 -26.08
N GLU A 175 11.90 -46.03 -26.43
CA GLU A 175 11.91 -44.74 -27.14
C GLU A 175 10.78 -43.84 -26.65
N ILE A 176 11.03 -42.54 -26.55
CA ILE A 176 9.97 -41.54 -26.38
C ILE A 176 10.06 -40.50 -27.49
N TYR A 177 8.88 -40.05 -27.93
CA TYR A 177 8.70 -39.14 -29.05
C TYR A 177 8.15 -37.80 -28.57
N TYR A 178 8.61 -36.72 -29.18
CA TYR A 178 7.91 -35.44 -29.20
C TYR A 178 7.49 -35.13 -30.64
N ASP A 179 6.18 -35.09 -30.90
CA ASP A 179 5.63 -34.82 -32.24
C ASP A 179 5.43 -33.31 -32.44
N LEU A 180 6.08 -32.74 -33.45
CA LEU A 180 6.02 -31.30 -33.73
C LEU A 180 4.71 -30.91 -34.43
N SER A 181 4.13 -29.78 -34.03
CA SER A 181 2.94 -29.21 -34.69
C SER A 181 3.18 -28.82 -36.15
N THR A 182 4.43 -28.52 -36.52
CA THR A 182 4.83 -28.18 -37.89
C THR A 182 6.21 -28.79 -38.17
N PRO A 183 6.42 -29.42 -39.34
CA PRO A 183 7.72 -29.97 -39.69
C PRO A 183 8.82 -28.89 -39.74
N LEU A 184 10.03 -29.25 -39.32
CA LEU A 184 11.21 -28.40 -39.43
C LEU A 184 11.57 -28.10 -40.89
N GLU A 185 12.17 -26.94 -41.11
CA GLU A 185 12.61 -26.50 -42.43
C GLU A 185 13.92 -27.20 -42.83
N VAL A 186 13.92 -27.86 -43.98
CA VAL A 186 15.11 -28.53 -44.51
C VAL A 186 16.24 -27.52 -44.75
N GLY A 187 17.42 -27.80 -44.20
CA GLY A 187 18.60 -26.95 -44.29
C GLY A 187 18.69 -25.84 -43.23
N LYS A 188 17.70 -25.73 -42.33
CA LYS A 188 17.72 -24.78 -41.21
C LYS A 188 18.40 -25.41 -39.99
N GLU A 189 19.14 -24.60 -39.24
CA GLU A 189 19.81 -24.98 -38.00
C GLU A 189 18.90 -24.78 -36.78
N TYR A 190 18.94 -25.73 -35.87
CA TYR A 190 18.18 -25.76 -34.63
C TYR A 190 19.07 -26.15 -33.46
N VAL A 191 18.76 -25.60 -32.28
CA VAL A 191 19.36 -25.99 -31.00
C VAL A 191 18.27 -26.63 -30.16
N ILE A 192 18.47 -27.89 -29.78
CA ILE A 192 17.67 -28.56 -28.76
C ILE A 192 18.42 -28.50 -27.43
N SER A 193 17.78 -28.00 -26.37
CA SER A 193 18.31 -27.99 -25.01
C SER A 193 17.31 -28.63 -24.05
N MET A 194 17.80 -29.26 -22.98
CA MET A 194 16.98 -29.75 -21.87
C MET A 194 17.84 -29.87 -20.60
N LYS A 195 17.20 -29.83 -19.44
CA LYS A 195 17.75 -30.42 -18.22
C LYS A 195 17.41 -31.90 -18.18
N ALA A 196 18.37 -32.73 -17.80
CA ALA A 196 18.15 -34.16 -17.63
C ALA A 196 18.77 -34.68 -16.33
N LYS A 197 18.09 -35.63 -15.69
CA LYS A 197 18.63 -36.44 -14.59
C LYS A 197 18.22 -37.90 -14.76
N ALA A 198 19.00 -38.82 -14.19
CA ALA A 198 18.73 -40.24 -14.24
C ALA A 198 19.15 -40.92 -12.93
N THR A 199 18.56 -42.08 -12.61
CA THR A 199 18.95 -42.86 -11.41
C THR A 199 20.37 -43.42 -11.46
N SER A 200 20.97 -43.45 -12.65
CA SER A 200 22.40 -43.73 -12.85
C SER A 200 22.83 -43.13 -14.19
N ASN A 201 24.13 -42.89 -14.36
CA ASN A 201 24.65 -42.28 -15.58
C ASN A 201 24.21 -43.05 -16.84
N VAL A 202 23.68 -42.31 -17.83
CA VAL A 202 23.14 -42.88 -19.07
C VAL A 202 23.44 -41.97 -20.26
N ASP A 203 23.81 -42.58 -21.38
CA ASP A 203 23.78 -41.94 -22.70
C ASP A 203 22.52 -42.40 -23.44
N TYR A 204 21.76 -41.46 -24.00
CA TYR A 204 20.56 -41.74 -24.78
C TYR A 204 20.63 -41.07 -26.14
N ASN A 205 20.24 -41.80 -27.17
CA ASN A 205 20.40 -41.38 -28.55
C ASN A 205 19.30 -40.38 -28.96
N PHE A 206 19.67 -39.34 -29.72
CA PHE A 206 18.73 -38.39 -30.31
C PHE A 206 18.61 -38.62 -31.83
N TRP A 207 17.50 -39.20 -32.27
CA TRP A 207 17.28 -39.66 -33.65
C TRP A 207 16.01 -39.06 -34.28
N PRO A 208 15.92 -37.73 -34.44
CA PRO A 208 14.75 -37.09 -35.01
C PRO A 208 14.47 -37.54 -36.45
N GLY A 209 13.23 -37.44 -36.91
CA GLY A 209 12.87 -37.90 -38.25
C GLY A 209 11.46 -37.53 -38.68
N VAL A 210 11.02 -38.21 -39.74
CA VAL A 210 9.65 -38.12 -40.25
C VAL A 210 8.80 -39.23 -39.61
N ILE A 211 7.60 -38.89 -39.14
CA ILE A 211 6.60 -39.87 -38.67
C ILE A 211 6.41 -40.93 -39.77
N ASP A 212 6.63 -42.20 -39.41
CA ASP A 212 6.59 -43.36 -40.33
C ASP A 212 7.54 -43.25 -41.54
N GLY A 213 8.63 -42.49 -41.43
CA GLY A 213 9.60 -42.26 -42.50
C GLY A 213 11.06 -42.31 -42.05
N ASP A 214 11.90 -41.55 -42.76
CA ASP A 214 13.35 -41.55 -42.57
C ASP A 214 13.76 -40.95 -41.21
N THR A 215 14.95 -41.35 -40.74
CA THR A 215 15.53 -40.94 -39.46
C THR A 215 16.88 -40.24 -39.69
N GLN A 216 17.07 -39.11 -39.03
CA GLN A 216 18.33 -38.38 -38.97
C GLN A 216 19.06 -38.77 -37.67
N TYR A 217 20.20 -39.44 -37.81
CA TYR A 217 21.02 -39.86 -36.68
C TYR A 217 21.94 -38.71 -36.22
N LEU A 218 21.80 -38.28 -34.97
CA LEU A 218 22.58 -37.20 -34.36
C LEU A 218 23.38 -37.73 -33.15
N PRO A 219 24.29 -36.93 -32.57
CA PRO A 219 24.96 -37.27 -31.32
C PRO A 219 23.98 -37.61 -30.20
N SER A 220 24.45 -38.39 -29.22
CA SER A 220 23.67 -38.70 -28.02
C SER A 220 23.69 -37.55 -27.01
N PHE A 221 22.65 -37.51 -26.18
CA PHE A 221 22.67 -36.79 -24.91
C PHE A 221 23.20 -37.69 -23.79
N SER A 222 23.51 -37.09 -22.65
CA SER A 222 23.93 -37.78 -21.43
C SER A 222 23.16 -37.22 -20.23
N ALA A 223 22.86 -38.06 -19.23
CA ALA A 223 22.26 -37.66 -17.96
C ALA A 223 22.93 -38.39 -16.79
N GLY A 224 23.06 -37.72 -15.65
CA GLY A 224 23.60 -38.28 -14.41
C GLY A 224 22.63 -38.16 -13.24
N GLU A 225 23.09 -38.43 -12.02
CA GLU A 225 22.25 -38.46 -10.80
C GLU A 225 21.72 -37.08 -10.34
N LYS A 226 22.10 -36.00 -11.02
CA LYS A 226 21.68 -34.63 -10.74
C LYS A 226 21.14 -33.98 -12.00
N TRP A 227 20.28 -32.98 -11.83
CA TRP A 227 19.83 -32.14 -12.93
C TRP A 227 21.02 -31.39 -13.55
N GLU A 228 21.29 -31.68 -14.82
CA GLU A 228 22.31 -30.99 -15.61
C GLU A 228 21.70 -30.55 -16.96
N GLU A 229 22.09 -29.37 -17.43
CA GLU A 229 21.68 -28.87 -18.75
C GLU A 229 22.53 -29.49 -19.85
N THR A 230 21.86 -29.93 -20.93
CA THR A 230 22.49 -30.55 -22.08
C THR A 230 21.88 -30.03 -23.38
N SER A 231 22.69 -29.87 -24.43
CA SER A 231 22.23 -29.32 -25.71
C SER A 231 22.92 -29.93 -26.92
N ILE A 232 22.19 -30.00 -28.04
CA ILE A 232 22.69 -30.42 -29.35
C ILE A 232 22.24 -29.39 -30.40
N THR A 233 23.20 -28.90 -31.19
CA THR A 233 22.92 -28.10 -32.39
C THR A 233 22.94 -29.01 -33.63
N PHE A 234 21.93 -28.91 -34.49
CA PHE A 234 21.84 -29.69 -35.72
C PHE A 234 21.15 -28.95 -36.87
N THR A 235 21.47 -29.32 -38.11
CA THR A 235 20.76 -28.87 -39.31
C THR A 235 19.76 -29.94 -39.74
N ALA A 236 18.50 -29.58 -39.96
CA ALA A 236 17.48 -30.53 -40.42
C ALA A 236 17.77 -30.99 -41.86
N SER A 237 18.01 -32.29 -42.07
CA SER A 237 18.31 -32.86 -43.40
C SER A 237 17.05 -33.28 -44.18
N MET A 238 15.90 -33.28 -43.51
CA MET A 238 14.59 -33.69 -43.98
C MET A 238 13.51 -32.93 -43.18
N PRO A 239 12.23 -32.91 -43.61
CA PRO A 239 11.17 -32.20 -42.90
C PRO A 239 10.78 -32.94 -41.61
N ILE A 240 11.65 -32.86 -40.59
CA ILE A 240 11.51 -33.53 -39.30
C ILE A 240 10.21 -33.07 -38.63
N ASN A 241 9.35 -34.01 -38.26
CA ASN A 241 8.14 -33.75 -37.50
C ASN A 241 8.03 -34.61 -36.23
N ARG A 242 9.06 -35.41 -35.93
CA ARG A 242 9.19 -36.19 -34.69
C ARG A 242 10.60 -36.08 -34.15
N LEU A 243 10.72 -35.63 -32.90
CA LEU A 243 11.93 -35.76 -32.10
C LEU A 243 11.89 -37.12 -31.40
N ARG A 244 12.99 -37.88 -31.42
CA ARG A 244 13.03 -39.23 -30.88
C ARG A 244 14.22 -39.38 -29.94
N PHE A 245 13.95 -39.83 -28.71
CA PHE A 245 14.96 -40.14 -27.71
C PHE A 245 14.95 -41.65 -27.45
N CYS A 246 16.05 -42.33 -27.75
CA CYS A 246 16.17 -43.77 -27.62
C CYS A 246 17.09 -44.13 -26.45
N PHE A 247 16.58 -44.91 -25.49
CA PHE A 247 17.22 -45.24 -24.22
C PHE A 247 17.11 -46.73 -23.88
N GLY A 248 16.98 -47.60 -24.88
CA GLY A 248 16.78 -49.05 -24.71
C GLY A 248 17.70 -49.74 -23.69
N PRO A 249 19.03 -49.57 -23.72
CA PRO A 249 19.96 -50.19 -22.77
C PRO A 249 19.87 -49.70 -21.32
N PHE A 250 19.05 -48.69 -21.01
CA PHE A 250 18.94 -48.13 -19.68
C PHE A 250 17.92 -48.88 -18.82
N GLN A 251 18.20 -49.00 -17.52
CA GLN A 251 17.26 -49.44 -16.50
C GLN A 251 17.27 -48.42 -15.36
N GLY A 252 16.09 -47.99 -14.94
CA GLY A 252 15.94 -47.00 -13.89
C GLY A 252 14.96 -45.91 -14.27
N GLU A 253 15.14 -44.71 -13.72
CA GLU A 253 14.32 -43.54 -14.02
C GLU A 253 15.15 -42.51 -14.79
N LEU A 254 14.53 -41.91 -15.80
CA LEU A 254 15.10 -40.85 -16.63
C LEU A 254 14.11 -39.69 -16.66
N CYS A 255 14.58 -38.49 -16.34
CA CYS A 255 13.74 -37.30 -16.26
C CYS A 255 14.23 -36.23 -17.23
N PHE A 256 13.30 -35.57 -17.91
CA PHE A 256 13.57 -34.41 -18.77
C PHE A 256 12.77 -33.20 -18.30
N ASP A 257 13.39 -32.05 -18.32
CA ASP A 257 12.81 -30.77 -17.96
C ASP A 257 13.40 -29.63 -18.83
N ASP A 258 12.76 -28.47 -18.86
CA ASP A 258 13.17 -27.28 -19.62
C ASP A 258 13.49 -27.60 -21.10
N VAL A 259 12.68 -28.45 -21.73
CA VAL A 259 12.91 -28.90 -23.10
C VAL A 259 12.61 -27.76 -24.06
N THR A 260 13.61 -27.36 -24.83
CA THR A 260 13.48 -26.29 -25.84
C THR A 260 14.02 -26.75 -27.18
N LEU A 261 13.41 -26.27 -28.26
CA LEU A 261 13.89 -26.45 -29.63
C LEU A 261 13.78 -25.09 -30.34
N THR A 262 14.89 -24.39 -30.46
CA THR A 262 14.93 -23.04 -31.04
C THR A 262 15.63 -23.02 -32.38
N SER A 263 15.07 -22.32 -33.37
CA SER A 263 15.81 -21.94 -34.58
C SER A 263 16.62 -20.65 -34.37
N ALA A 264 17.52 -20.35 -35.29
CA ALA A 264 18.39 -19.16 -35.24
C ALA A 264 17.64 -17.80 -35.19
N ASP A 265 16.35 -17.77 -35.52
CA ASP A 265 15.44 -16.62 -35.44
C ASP A 265 14.71 -16.49 -34.09
N GLY A 266 14.87 -17.46 -33.16
CA GLY A 266 14.56 -17.32 -31.73
C GLY A 266 13.22 -17.86 -31.25
N GLU A 267 12.41 -18.51 -32.11
CA GLU A 267 11.15 -19.15 -31.67
C GLU A 267 11.40 -20.53 -31.06
N ASN A 268 10.82 -20.81 -29.88
CA ASN A 268 10.82 -22.15 -29.27
C ASN A 268 9.64 -22.98 -29.81
N LEU A 269 9.94 -24.16 -30.36
CA LEU A 269 8.98 -25.05 -31.00
C LEU A 269 8.42 -26.14 -30.06
N ILE A 270 8.88 -26.18 -28.81
CA ILE A 270 8.36 -27.08 -27.77
C ILE A 270 7.23 -26.39 -27.01
N VAL A 271 6.10 -27.08 -26.89
CA VAL A 271 4.94 -26.69 -26.09
C VAL A 271 5.12 -27.33 -24.72
N ASP A 272 4.90 -26.55 -23.66
CA ASP A 272 5.02 -26.99 -22.26
C ASP A 272 6.33 -27.71 -21.94
N GLY A 273 7.46 -27.18 -22.43
CA GLY A 273 8.78 -27.76 -22.20
C GLY A 273 9.21 -27.80 -20.73
N THR A 274 8.57 -27.00 -19.86
CA THR A 274 8.71 -26.98 -18.40
C THR A 274 7.73 -27.92 -17.70
N PHE A 275 6.81 -28.55 -18.45
CA PHE A 275 5.78 -29.48 -17.95
C PHE A 275 4.83 -28.93 -16.88
N ASP A 276 4.84 -27.62 -16.63
CA ASP A 276 4.04 -26.96 -15.59
C ASP A 276 2.54 -27.08 -15.83
N THR A 277 2.12 -27.13 -17.10
CA THR A 277 0.69 -27.29 -17.43
C THR A 277 0.23 -28.75 -17.37
N GLY A 278 1.19 -29.69 -17.31
CA GLY A 278 0.95 -31.13 -17.35
C GLY A 278 0.54 -31.65 -18.73
N ASP A 279 0.84 -30.90 -19.80
CA ASP A 279 0.45 -31.26 -21.16
C ASP A 279 1.46 -32.25 -21.77
N LEU A 280 1.04 -33.52 -21.86
CA LEU A 280 1.78 -34.58 -22.55
C LEU A 280 1.25 -34.87 -23.96
N SER A 281 0.39 -34.03 -24.54
CA SER A 281 -0.27 -34.30 -25.83
C SER A 281 0.70 -34.51 -27.00
N HIS A 282 1.87 -33.88 -26.94
CA HIS A 282 2.95 -34.03 -27.91
C HIS A 282 3.91 -35.19 -27.58
N TRP A 283 3.89 -35.68 -26.33
CA TRP A 283 4.76 -36.75 -25.86
C TRP A 283 4.10 -38.12 -26.03
N THR A 284 4.68 -38.95 -26.90
CA THR A 284 4.14 -40.28 -27.21
C THR A 284 5.22 -41.35 -27.22
N LYS A 285 4.83 -42.63 -27.27
CA LYS A 285 5.73 -43.76 -27.44
C LYS A 285 5.14 -44.79 -28.41
N PRO A 286 5.97 -45.68 -29.01
CA PRO A 286 5.47 -46.77 -29.85
C PRO A 286 4.39 -47.61 -29.15
N SER A 287 3.24 -47.79 -29.80
CA SER A 287 2.11 -48.54 -29.24
C SER A 287 2.41 -50.01 -28.95
N TRP A 288 3.41 -50.58 -29.65
CA TRP A 288 3.87 -51.97 -29.46
C TRP A 288 4.92 -52.12 -28.34
N MET A 289 5.41 -51.03 -27.73
CA MET A 289 6.35 -51.08 -26.60
C MET A 289 5.61 -50.88 -25.28
N GLY A 290 5.49 -51.95 -24.48
CA GLY A 290 4.69 -51.97 -23.25
C GLY A 290 5.48 -51.98 -21.94
N THR A 291 6.82 -51.99 -21.97
CA THR A 291 7.63 -52.25 -20.77
C THR A 291 7.91 -51.02 -19.92
N TYR A 292 8.01 -49.82 -20.48
CA TYR A 292 8.25 -48.57 -19.75
C TYR A 292 7.03 -47.65 -19.76
N THR A 293 6.94 -46.78 -18.76
CA THR A 293 5.89 -45.78 -18.57
C THR A 293 6.48 -44.37 -18.58
N TYR A 294 5.63 -43.38 -18.86
CA TYR A 294 5.98 -41.98 -18.70
C TYR A 294 4.78 -41.22 -18.14
N GLU A 295 5.06 -40.27 -17.27
CA GLU A 295 4.06 -39.40 -16.63
C GLU A 295 4.68 -38.04 -16.29
N ILE A 296 3.85 -37.13 -15.77
CA ILE A 296 4.35 -35.89 -15.17
C ILE A 296 4.84 -36.25 -13.76
N GLY A 297 6.16 -36.26 -13.58
CA GLY A 297 6.78 -36.30 -12.26
C GLY A 297 6.64 -34.97 -11.55
N LYS A 298 6.65 -35.00 -10.21
CA LYS A 298 6.59 -33.81 -9.35
C LYS A 298 7.66 -33.90 -8.29
N GLU A 299 8.40 -32.82 -8.08
CA GLU A 299 9.38 -32.68 -6.99
C GLU A 299 9.05 -31.40 -6.19
N GLY A 300 8.91 -31.53 -4.85
CA GLY A 300 8.71 -30.42 -3.90
C GLY A 300 7.31 -29.78 -3.92
N ASN A 301 6.35 -30.28 -3.14
CA ASN A 301 4.99 -29.70 -3.06
C ASN A 301 4.56 -29.39 -1.61
N ASP A 302 5.49 -28.93 -0.78
CA ASP A 302 5.19 -28.48 0.58
C ASP A 302 4.98 -26.95 0.53
N ASN A 303 3.75 -26.49 0.74
CA ASN A 303 3.53 -25.08 1.04
C ASN A 303 4.23 -24.76 2.37
N ALA A 304 4.83 -23.58 2.52
CA ALA A 304 5.41 -23.17 3.81
C ALA A 304 4.25 -22.97 4.78
N GLY A 305 3.81 -24.04 5.45
CA GLY A 305 2.65 -24.00 6.31
C GLY A 305 3.04 -23.53 7.70
N PHE A 306 2.95 -24.41 8.68
CA PHE A 306 3.24 -24.10 10.07
C PHE A 306 4.50 -24.84 10.55
N CYS A 307 5.23 -24.26 11.51
CA CYS A 307 6.27 -24.96 12.25
C CYS A 307 6.16 -24.70 13.75
N LEU A 308 6.97 -25.42 14.54
CA LEU A 308 7.17 -25.12 15.95
C LEU A 308 8.20 -24.01 16.11
N THR A 309 7.86 -22.99 16.90
CA THR A 309 8.80 -21.94 17.31
C THR A 309 9.15 -22.10 18.79
N MET A 310 10.40 -21.85 19.15
CA MET A 310 10.92 -21.82 20.53
C MET A 310 11.65 -20.48 20.73
N THR A 311 11.07 -19.57 21.50
CA THR A 311 11.57 -18.19 21.61
C THR A 311 12.11 -17.93 23.01
N ASN A 312 13.33 -17.40 23.11
CA ASN A 312 13.88 -16.85 24.34
C ASN A 312 14.29 -15.38 24.13
N THR A 313 13.71 -14.47 24.92
CA THR A 313 13.89 -13.02 24.74
C THR A 313 15.09 -12.47 25.50
N GLU A 314 15.67 -13.24 26.43
CA GLU A 314 16.81 -12.81 27.22
C GLU A 314 17.71 -13.97 27.61
N LYS A 315 19.02 -13.70 27.72
CA LYS A 315 19.99 -14.72 28.09
C LYS A 315 19.81 -15.10 29.57
N LYS A 316 19.74 -16.40 29.85
CA LYS A 316 19.67 -16.97 31.20
C LYS A 316 21.06 -17.34 31.70
N ASP A 317 21.21 -17.39 33.02
CA ASP A 317 22.46 -17.77 33.69
C ASP A 317 22.87 -19.22 33.42
N ASN A 318 21.90 -20.07 33.05
CA ASN A 318 22.10 -21.48 32.75
C ASN A 318 21.34 -21.88 31.48
N ASN A 319 21.88 -22.87 30.74
CA ASN A 319 21.27 -23.26 29.46
C ASN A 319 19.90 -23.95 29.63
N TYR A 320 19.67 -24.61 30.77
CA TYR A 320 18.36 -25.20 31.10
C TYR A 320 17.36 -24.18 31.67
N GLY A 321 17.71 -22.89 31.72
CA GLY A 321 16.79 -21.82 32.13
C GLY A 321 15.67 -21.55 31.12
N SER A 322 15.85 -22.01 29.87
CA SER A 322 14.81 -22.05 28.85
C SER A 322 14.82 -23.42 28.20
N GLN A 323 13.71 -24.15 28.34
CA GLN A 323 13.56 -25.51 27.86
C GLN A 323 12.23 -25.71 27.13
N VAL A 324 12.26 -26.43 26.03
CA VAL A 324 11.07 -26.98 25.35
C VAL A 324 11.32 -28.46 25.13
N TRP A 325 10.36 -29.32 25.45
CA TRP A 325 10.50 -30.76 25.26
C TRP A 325 9.31 -31.35 24.53
N TYR A 326 9.59 -32.44 23.81
CA TYR A 326 8.56 -33.40 23.40
C TYR A 326 8.42 -34.47 24.47
N GLN A 327 7.18 -34.70 24.92
CA GLN A 327 6.83 -35.72 25.92
C GLN A 327 6.32 -37.00 25.24
N PHE A 328 7.08 -38.09 25.35
CA PHE A 328 6.67 -39.40 24.85
C PHE A 328 5.54 -39.99 25.69
N ALA A 329 4.54 -40.58 25.04
CA ALA A 329 3.43 -41.27 25.71
C ALA A 329 3.88 -42.57 26.39
N THR A 330 4.84 -43.26 25.79
CA THR A 330 5.50 -44.46 26.35
C THR A 330 6.98 -44.14 26.54
N PRO A 331 7.56 -44.37 27.73
CA PRO A 331 8.98 -44.13 27.94
C PRO A 331 9.86 -44.94 26.98
N LEU A 332 10.97 -44.33 26.57
CA LEU A 332 11.99 -44.94 25.72
C LEU A 332 12.73 -46.05 26.48
N THR A 333 13.24 -47.02 25.72
CA THR A 333 13.96 -48.17 26.28
C THR A 333 15.41 -47.81 26.55
N GLU A 334 15.87 -48.05 27.78
CA GLU A 334 17.28 -47.89 28.17
C GLU A 334 18.20 -48.70 27.25
N GLY A 335 19.30 -48.09 26.80
CA GLY A 335 20.31 -48.72 25.97
C GLY A 335 19.92 -48.92 24.49
N LYS A 336 18.68 -48.62 24.08
CA LYS A 336 18.25 -48.64 22.67
C LYS A 336 18.56 -47.31 21.99
N ALA A 337 19.15 -47.36 20.79
CA ALA A 337 19.39 -46.16 19.99
C ALA A 337 18.11 -45.70 19.29
N TYR A 338 17.91 -44.38 19.27
CA TYR A 338 16.83 -43.69 18.57
C TYR A 338 17.42 -42.57 17.72
N THR A 339 16.70 -42.16 16.68
CA THR A 339 17.08 -41.06 15.81
C THR A 339 16.01 -39.99 15.85
N PHE A 340 16.44 -38.74 16.06
CA PHE A 340 15.64 -37.54 15.82
C PHE A 340 16.07 -36.94 14.48
N THR A 341 15.13 -36.68 13.59
CA THR A 341 15.36 -35.85 12.40
C THR A 341 14.35 -34.72 12.34
N ALA A 342 14.77 -33.58 11.80
CA ALA A 342 13.92 -32.42 11.57
C ALA A 342 14.54 -31.47 10.55
N LYS A 343 13.73 -30.54 10.05
CA LYS A 343 14.19 -29.28 9.50
C LYS A 343 14.34 -28.29 10.65
N VAL A 344 15.46 -27.59 10.70
CA VAL A 344 15.72 -26.58 11.75
C VAL A 344 16.35 -25.32 11.17
N LYS A 345 15.98 -24.16 11.72
CA LYS A 345 16.71 -22.89 11.58
C LYS A 345 16.60 -22.08 12.86
N ALA A 346 17.42 -21.06 13.02
CA ALA A 346 17.35 -20.13 14.15
C ALA A 346 17.60 -18.69 13.69
N THR A 347 17.23 -17.71 14.52
CA THR A 347 17.52 -16.28 14.24
C THR A 347 19.01 -15.96 14.25
N ASP A 348 19.84 -16.80 14.87
CA ASP A 348 21.29 -16.71 14.89
C ASP A 348 21.88 -18.11 15.00
N VAL A 349 23.14 -18.29 14.57
CA VAL A 349 23.81 -19.60 14.64
C VAL A 349 23.87 -20.08 16.09
N TYR A 350 23.38 -21.28 16.36
CA TYR A 350 23.30 -21.82 17.71
C TYR A 350 23.69 -23.30 17.78
N ASN A 351 24.36 -23.68 18.88
CA ASN A 351 24.64 -25.09 19.19
C ASN A 351 23.67 -25.55 20.26
N CYS A 352 22.56 -26.15 19.83
CA CYS A 352 21.53 -26.62 20.73
C CYS A 352 22.04 -27.80 21.56
N THR A 353 21.67 -27.85 22.85
CA THR A 353 21.95 -28.97 23.73
C THR A 353 20.68 -29.75 24.04
N ILE A 354 20.74 -31.07 23.89
CA ILE A 354 19.61 -31.97 24.14
C ILE A 354 19.76 -32.65 25.50
N PHE A 355 18.71 -32.60 26.32
CA PHE A 355 18.60 -33.38 27.55
C PHE A 355 17.53 -34.46 27.38
N LEU A 356 17.84 -35.67 27.85
CA LEU A 356 16.88 -36.74 28.05
C LEU A 356 16.45 -36.73 29.51
N GLN A 357 15.15 -36.72 29.78
CA GLN A 357 14.65 -36.62 31.16
C GLN A 357 13.57 -37.66 31.42
N SER A 358 13.39 -37.99 32.70
CA SER A 358 12.27 -38.80 33.19
C SER A 358 11.37 -38.00 34.13
N THR A 359 10.07 -37.97 33.85
CA THR A 359 9.07 -37.39 34.75
C THR A 359 8.92 -38.19 36.04
N SER A 360 9.06 -39.52 35.99
CA SER A 360 8.77 -40.40 37.11
C SER A 360 9.92 -40.51 38.11
N VAL A 361 11.16 -40.56 37.63
CA VAL A 361 12.35 -40.76 38.49
C VAL A 361 13.23 -39.52 38.61
N GLY A 362 13.00 -38.47 37.82
CA GLY A 362 13.74 -37.21 37.88
C GLY A 362 15.19 -37.29 37.37
N SER A 363 15.60 -38.43 36.84
CA SER A 363 16.91 -38.65 36.22
C SER A 363 17.05 -37.87 34.90
N GLN A 364 18.28 -37.46 34.59
CA GLN A 364 18.62 -36.73 33.37
C GLN A 364 19.85 -37.31 32.68
N GLY A 365 19.87 -37.24 31.35
CA GLY A 365 20.95 -37.69 30.48
C GLY A 365 21.30 -36.64 29.45
N TYR A 366 22.56 -36.65 29.02
CA TYR A 366 23.15 -35.58 28.21
C TYR A 366 23.75 -36.20 26.94
N PRO A 367 22.93 -36.60 25.96
CA PRO A 367 23.41 -37.25 24.72
C PRO A 367 24.23 -36.33 23.81
N GLY A 368 24.31 -35.03 24.11
CA GLY A 368 24.98 -34.03 23.30
C GLY A 368 23.97 -33.11 22.63
N GLY A 369 24.25 -32.70 21.41
CA GLY A 369 23.45 -31.73 20.69
C GLY A 369 23.88 -31.57 19.24
N PHE A 370 23.36 -30.55 18.57
CA PHE A 370 23.62 -30.29 17.16
C PHE A 370 23.62 -28.80 16.87
N ALA A 371 24.32 -28.43 15.80
CA ALA A 371 24.37 -27.06 15.31
C ALA A 371 23.09 -26.72 14.51
N ILE A 372 22.64 -25.48 14.65
CA ILE A 372 21.50 -24.91 13.93
C ILE A 372 22.00 -23.62 13.27
N GLY A 373 21.83 -23.54 11.95
CA GLY A 373 22.15 -22.35 11.16
C GLY A 373 20.97 -21.38 11.08
N THR A 374 21.18 -20.27 10.35
CA THR A 374 20.12 -19.30 10.07
C THR A 374 19.19 -19.71 8.93
N GLU A 375 19.60 -20.70 8.14
CA GLU A 375 18.81 -21.29 7.07
C GLU A 375 18.22 -22.64 7.48
N TRP A 376 17.11 -23.02 6.85
CA TRP A 376 16.51 -24.34 7.04
C TRP A 376 17.49 -25.44 6.62
N THR A 377 17.88 -26.28 7.58
CA THR A 377 18.80 -27.39 7.37
C THR A 377 18.24 -28.67 7.96
N ASP A 378 18.59 -29.80 7.35
CA ASP A 378 18.30 -31.10 7.93
C ASP A 378 19.21 -31.35 9.13
N VAL A 379 18.61 -31.73 10.24
CA VAL A 379 19.31 -32.33 11.37
C VAL A 379 18.99 -33.81 11.44
N SER A 380 20.01 -34.62 11.73
CA SER A 380 19.86 -36.02 12.13
C SER A 380 20.72 -36.27 13.37
N PHE A 381 20.07 -36.61 14.48
CA PHE A 381 20.69 -36.76 15.78
C PHE A 381 20.33 -38.12 16.38
N VAL A 382 21.35 -38.96 16.56
CA VAL A 382 21.19 -40.27 17.20
C VAL A 382 21.44 -40.14 18.70
N PHE A 383 20.54 -40.69 19.51
CA PHE A 383 20.63 -40.69 20.96
C PHE A 383 20.23 -42.02 21.58
N THR A 384 20.79 -42.32 22.74
CA THR A 384 20.53 -43.56 23.47
C THR A 384 20.19 -43.22 24.92
N PRO A 385 18.99 -43.54 25.42
CA PRO A 385 18.64 -43.39 26.83
C PRO A 385 19.62 -44.17 27.73
N GLY A 386 20.26 -43.47 28.67
CA GLY A 386 21.25 -44.06 29.59
C GLY A 386 20.67 -44.53 30.93
N PHE A 387 19.35 -44.48 31.08
CA PHE A 387 18.61 -44.93 32.26
C PHE A 387 17.16 -45.25 31.86
N ASP A 388 16.43 -45.95 32.72
CA ASP A 388 15.04 -46.34 32.49
C ASP A 388 14.08 -45.13 32.50
N GLN A 389 12.89 -45.33 31.94
CA GLN A 389 11.78 -44.37 32.04
C GLN A 389 12.05 -42.96 31.47
N VAL A 390 12.96 -42.82 30.50
CA VAL A 390 13.13 -41.57 29.74
C VAL A 390 11.88 -41.29 28.92
N ASP A 391 11.21 -40.19 29.19
CA ASP A 391 9.95 -39.81 28.56
C ASP A 391 9.96 -38.39 27.97
N LYS A 392 11.11 -37.69 28.03
CA LYS A 392 11.29 -36.36 27.43
C LYS A 392 12.54 -36.25 26.57
N PHE A 393 12.38 -35.66 25.39
CA PHE A 393 13.47 -35.14 24.56
C PHE A 393 13.44 -33.61 24.61
N THR A 394 14.46 -32.99 25.20
CA THR A 394 14.40 -31.58 25.64
C THR A 394 15.44 -30.72 24.95
N PHE A 395 15.00 -29.67 24.26
CA PHE A 395 15.82 -28.58 23.77
C PHE A 395 16.16 -27.63 24.91
N ASN A 396 17.44 -27.35 25.12
CA ASN A 396 17.94 -26.37 26.07
C ASN A 396 18.56 -25.21 25.31
N PHE A 397 18.08 -24.00 25.58
CA PHE A 397 18.47 -22.80 24.84
C PHE A 397 18.46 -21.53 25.70
N GLY A 398 18.62 -21.67 27.02
CA GLY A 398 18.68 -20.53 27.93
C GLY A 398 19.85 -19.58 27.66
N ASP A 399 20.94 -20.05 27.05
CA ASP A 399 22.06 -19.19 26.67
C ASP A 399 21.92 -18.53 25.28
N PHE A 400 20.85 -18.85 24.55
CA PHE A 400 20.49 -18.28 23.25
C PHE A 400 19.40 -17.21 23.40
N VAL A 401 19.57 -16.08 22.73
CA VAL A 401 18.54 -15.02 22.63
C VAL A 401 18.07 -14.97 21.19
N GLY A 402 16.80 -15.30 20.98
CA GLY A 402 16.26 -15.45 19.63
C GLY A 402 15.20 -16.55 19.55
N THR A 403 14.88 -16.93 18.32
CA THR A 403 13.88 -17.96 18.01
C THR A 403 14.51 -19.13 17.27
N ILE A 404 14.21 -20.35 17.72
CA ILE A 404 14.52 -21.60 17.01
C ILE A 404 13.23 -22.09 16.35
N TYR A 405 13.32 -22.46 15.08
CA TYR A 405 12.23 -22.99 14.27
C TYR A 405 12.51 -24.47 14.00
N VAL A 406 11.50 -25.32 14.19
CA VAL A 406 11.61 -26.77 14.01
C VAL A 406 10.40 -27.27 13.22
N ASP A 407 10.66 -28.01 12.16
CA ASP A 407 9.62 -28.57 11.29
C ASP A 407 9.99 -29.99 10.81
N ASN A 408 9.03 -30.71 10.22
CA ASN A 408 9.20 -32.07 9.69
C ASN A 408 9.90 -33.02 10.68
N VAL A 409 9.41 -33.02 11.92
CA VAL A 409 9.99 -33.80 13.01
C VAL A 409 9.65 -35.28 12.83
N VAL A 410 10.68 -36.12 12.98
CA VAL A 410 10.55 -37.57 13.09
C VAL A 410 11.39 -38.06 14.27
N PHE A 411 10.80 -38.89 15.14
CA PHE A 411 11.54 -39.78 16.02
C PHE A 411 11.42 -41.21 15.49
N SER A 412 12.55 -41.91 15.35
CA SER A 412 12.62 -43.30 14.90
C SER A 412 13.35 -44.18 15.90
N ASP A 413 12.93 -45.44 16.01
CA ASP A 413 13.60 -46.46 16.83
C ASP A 413 14.54 -47.38 16.01
N GLY A 414 14.80 -46.99 14.76
CA GLY A 414 15.59 -47.75 13.77
C GLY A 414 14.79 -48.81 13.00
N THR A 415 13.57 -49.12 13.43
CA THR A 415 12.67 -50.06 12.75
C THR A 415 11.35 -49.42 12.31
N SER A 416 10.93 -48.35 12.99
CA SER A 416 9.69 -47.63 12.75
C SER A 416 9.82 -46.17 13.17
N GLU A 417 8.95 -45.32 12.63
CA GLU A 417 8.75 -43.94 13.09
C GLU A 417 7.79 -43.98 14.29
N ILE A 418 8.29 -43.60 15.46
CA ILE A 418 7.53 -43.63 16.71
C ILE A 418 6.79 -42.31 16.99
N TYR A 419 7.14 -41.24 16.27
CA TYR A 419 6.42 -39.97 16.22
C TYR A 419 6.80 -39.21 14.95
N THR A 420 5.80 -38.61 14.29
CA THR A 420 5.99 -37.71 13.15
C THR A 420 5.07 -36.51 13.23
N THR A 421 5.56 -35.34 12.81
CA THR A 421 4.73 -34.13 12.62
C THR A 421 5.40 -33.18 11.65
N ASN A 422 4.58 -32.51 10.83
CA ASN A 422 4.94 -31.35 10.02
C ASN A 422 4.12 -30.11 10.43
N PHE A 423 3.42 -30.17 11.58
CA PHE A 423 2.61 -29.10 12.16
C PHE A 423 1.46 -28.53 11.32
N GLU A 424 1.23 -29.05 10.11
CA GLU A 424 0.14 -28.65 9.20
C GLU A 424 -1.27 -28.92 9.72
N ASN A 425 -1.38 -29.75 10.76
CA ASN A 425 -2.63 -29.93 11.51
C ASN A 425 -2.90 -28.83 12.55
N GLN A 426 -2.08 -27.77 12.56
CA GLN A 426 -2.14 -26.63 13.49
C GLN A 426 -2.03 -27.05 14.96
N SER A 427 -1.23 -28.09 15.24
CA SER A 427 -1.10 -28.65 16.58
C SER A 427 0.36 -28.86 16.96
N ILE A 428 0.73 -28.31 18.12
CA ILE A 428 2.00 -28.59 18.79
C ILE A 428 1.82 -29.60 19.94
N ALA A 429 0.78 -30.45 19.88
CA ALA A 429 0.48 -31.40 20.95
C ALA A 429 1.71 -32.29 21.29
N GLY A 430 2.02 -32.37 22.59
CA GLY A 430 3.20 -33.07 23.10
C GLY A 430 4.45 -32.20 23.26
N TRP A 431 4.50 -31.04 22.60
CA TRP A 431 5.55 -30.03 22.78
C TRP A 431 5.15 -29.05 23.88
N THR A 432 5.98 -28.93 24.91
CA THR A 432 5.67 -28.08 26.06
C THR A 432 6.91 -27.52 26.73
N SER A 433 6.70 -26.54 27.59
CA SER A 433 7.72 -25.94 28.48
C SER A 433 7.08 -25.54 29.81
N TRP A 434 7.91 -25.18 30.79
CA TRP A 434 7.40 -24.64 32.05
C TRP A 434 6.93 -23.18 31.93
N ASP A 435 7.66 -22.35 31.18
CA ASP A 435 7.42 -20.90 31.13
C ASP A 435 6.78 -20.41 29.81
N GLY A 436 6.37 -21.32 28.92
CA GLY A 436 5.66 -20.98 27.69
C GLY A 436 6.55 -20.47 26.55
N TYR A 437 7.72 -21.09 26.33
CA TYR A 437 8.64 -20.71 25.26
C TYR A 437 8.23 -21.19 23.86
N GLN A 438 7.27 -22.10 23.76
CA GLN A 438 6.86 -22.75 22.51
C GLN A 438 5.57 -22.15 21.94
N ALA A 439 5.50 -22.01 20.62
CA ALA A 439 4.28 -21.63 19.91
C ALA A 439 4.20 -22.30 18.53
N LEU A 440 2.98 -22.46 18.00
CA LEU A 440 2.78 -22.68 16.56
C LEU A 440 3.09 -21.37 15.82
N SER A 441 3.83 -21.45 14.73
CA SER A 441 4.17 -20.29 13.89
C SER A 441 2.94 -19.69 13.21
N ALA A 442 3.11 -18.56 12.52
CA ALA A 442 2.13 -18.14 11.52
C ALA A 442 2.17 -19.09 10.30
N GLU A 443 1.07 -19.15 9.55
CA GLU A 443 1.03 -19.78 8.22
C GLU A 443 2.01 -19.05 7.30
N GLY A 444 2.89 -19.76 6.60
CA GLY A 444 3.98 -19.19 5.80
C GLY A 444 5.36 -19.35 6.41
N GLU A 445 5.45 -19.65 7.71
CA GLU A 445 6.73 -19.72 8.43
C GLU A 445 7.32 -21.13 8.52
N GLY A 446 6.52 -22.14 8.16
CA GLY A 446 6.97 -23.53 8.06
C GLY A 446 8.10 -23.75 7.06
N TYR A 447 8.75 -24.90 7.14
CA TYR A 447 9.68 -25.33 6.12
C TYR A 447 8.92 -25.63 4.83
N SER A 448 9.33 -25.00 3.74
CA SER A 448 8.98 -25.39 2.39
C SER A 448 10.25 -25.71 1.63
N SER A 449 10.21 -26.77 0.82
CA SER A 449 11.21 -27.02 -0.20
C SER A 449 11.26 -25.91 -1.27
N ASN A 450 10.26 -25.03 -1.32
CA ASN A 450 10.05 -23.99 -2.34
C ASN A 450 10.03 -22.56 -1.77
N GLN A 451 10.74 -22.28 -0.68
CA GLN A 451 10.82 -20.90 -0.19
C GLN A 451 11.56 -20.02 -1.21
N THR A 452 10.82 -19.34 -2.09
CA THR A 452 11.36 -18.48 -3.15
C THR A 452 11.64 -17.07 -2.66
N SER A 453 11.23 -16.74 -1.43
CA SER A 453 11.47 -15.45 -0.82
C SER A 453 11.41 -15.51 0.72
N ILE A 454 12.11 -14.58 1.36
CA ILE A 454 12.03 -14.34 2.80
C ILE A 454 11.15 -13.10 3.00
N GLU A 455 10.03 -13.29 3.71
CA GLU A 455 9.23 -12.16 4.19
C GLU A 455 10.08 -11.29 5.13
N LEU A 456 10.03 -9.97 4.92
CA LEU A 456 10.59 -9.06 5.92
C LEU A 456 9.79 -9.17 7.22
N THR A 457 10.50 -9.17 8.34
CA THR A 457 9.91 -9.11 9.67
C THR A 457 9.13 -7.80 9.87
N PRO A 458 8.18 -7.74 10.82
CA PRO A 458 7.48 -6.49 11.13
C PRO A 458 8.42 -5.31 11.45
N GLU A 459 9.54 -5.57 12.13
CA GLU A 459 10.53 -4.54 12.46
C GLU A 459 11.28 -4.04 11.22
N GLU A 460 11.69 -4.94 10.31
CA GLU A 460 12.33 -4.54 9.05
C GLU A 460 11.37 -3.75 8.13
N LYS A 461 10.09 -4.13 8.10
CA LYS A 461 9.04 -3.39 7.38
C LYS A 461 8.88 -2.00 8.00
N LYS A 462 8.84 -1.91 9.34
CA LYS A 462 8.75 -0.64 10.07
C LYS A 462 9.94 0.27 9.81
N ASP A 463 11.17 -0.25 9.88
CA ASP A 463 12.39 0.50 9.61
C ASP A 463 12.44 1.04 8.19
N THR A 464 12.13 0.17 7.21
CA THR A 464 12.13 0.52 5.78
C THR A 464 11.09 1.60 5.47
N LEU A 465 9.88 1.47 6.01
CA LEU A 465 8.82 2.46 5.80
C LEU A 465 9.07 3.76 6.57
N THR A 466 9.71 3.70 7.74
CA THR A 466 10.18 4.88 8.47
C THR A 466 11.20 5.66 7.64
N TRP A 467 12.15 4.97 7.01
CA TRP A 467 13.09 5.59 6.07
C TRP A 467 12.38 6.24 4.88
N ALA A 468 11.41 5.55 4.27
CA ALA A 468 10.65 6.06 3.12
C ALA A 468 9.85 7.33 3.48
N MET A 469 9.15 7.32 4.63
CA MET A 469 8.43 8.48 5.16
C MET A 469 9.40 9.65 5.44
N ASN A 470 10.56 9.38 6.04
CA ASN A 470 11.57 10.42 6.31
C ASN A 470 12.08 11.08 5.02
N ASN A 471 12.38 10.31 3.98
CA ASN A 471 12.84 10.86 2.70
C ASN A 471 11.78 11.71 2.01
N TRP A 472 10.53 11.25 2.04
CA TRP A 472 9.39 12.00 1.52
C TRP A 472 9.26 13.37 2.22
N VAL A 473 9.19 13.36 3.55
CA VAL A 473 9.04 14.59 4.35
C VAL A 473 10.25 15.50 4.18
N LYS A 474 11.47 14.94 4.14
CA LYS A 474 12.70 15.70 3.90
C LYS A 474 12.65 16.43 2.56
N GLY A 475 12.34 15.74 1.46
CA GLY A 475 12.29 16.35 0.14
C GLY A 475 11.23 17.45 0.04
N MET A 476 10.09 17.28 0.72
CA MET A 476 9.06 18.32 0.82
C MET A 476 9.57 19.54 1.60
N MET A 477 10.21 19.35 2.76
CA MET A 477 10.75 20.46 3.56
C MET A 477 11.90 21.18 2.84
N GLU A 478 12.76 20.47 2.12
CA GLU A 478 13.79 21.03 1.23
C GLU A 478 13.17 21.91 0.14
N ALA A 479 12.15 21.41 -0.55
CA ALA A 479 11.50 22.13 -1.65
C ALA A 479 10.78 23.41 -1.21
N THR A 480 10.38 23.48 0.07
CA THR A 480 9.70 24.65 0.63
C THR A 480 10.64 25.66 1.30
N GLY A 481 11.90 25.29 1.56
CA GLY A 481 12.94 26.20 2.05
C GLY A 481 12.56 26.98 3.31
N GLY A 482 11.80 26.36 4.21
CA GLY A 482 11.32 26.97 5.46
C GLY A 482 10.22 28.03 5.30
N TYR A 483 9.69 28.25 4.09
CA TYR A 483 8.62 29.24 3.85
C TYR A 483 7.24 28.76 4.31
N VAL A 484 6.97 27.45 4.21
CA VAL A 484 5.69 26.86 4.60
C VAL A 484 5.73 26.51 6.08
N THR A 485 4.99 27.28 6.89
CA THR A 485 5.03 27.21 8.36
C THR A 485 3.85 26.47 8.98
N ALA A 486 2.91 25.97 8.18
CA ALA A 486 1.77 25.18 8.64
C ALA A 486 1.48 24.03 7.69
N TRP A 487 1.22 22.85 8.24
CA TRP A 487 0.97 21.63 7.49
C TRP A 487 -0.14 20.81 8.09
N ASP A 488 -0.92 20.17 7.23
CA ASP A 488 -1.55 18.90 7.58
C ASP A 488 -0.43 17.85 7.67
N VAL A 489 -0.06 17.53 8.91
CA VAL A 489 0.98 16.53 9.17
C VAL A 489 0.43 15.12 8.99
N VAL A 490 -0.84 14.94 9.36
CA VAL A 490 -1.60 13.70 9.17
C VAL A 490 -2.97 14.08 8.64
N ASN A 491 -3.42 13.38 7.60
CA ASN A 491 -4.73 13.57 6.99
C ASN A 491 -5.59 12.31 7.16
N GLU A 492 -6.85 12.48 7.56
CA GLU A 492 -7.92 11.47 7.53
C GLU A 492 -7.56 10.17 8.25
N ALA A 493 -7.04 10.31 9.47
CA ALA A 493 -6.59 9.18 10.26
C ALA A 493 -7.74 8.39 10.88
N ILE A 494 -8.87 9.04 11.19
CA ILE A 494 -9.96 8.42 11.96
C ILE A 494 -10.94 7.72 11.01
N SER A 495 -11.16 6.42 11.22
CA SER A 495 -11.98 5.59 10.31
C SER A 495 -13.48 5.95 10.27
N GLY A 496 -14.00 6.62 11.31
CA GLY A 496 -15.45 6.83 11.48
C GLY A 496 -16.21 5.55 11.88
N GLY A 497 -15.49 4.49 12.25
CA GLY A 497 -16.03 3.21 12.68
C GLY A 497 -15.13 2.49 13.68
N GLY A 498 -15.46 1.23 13.97
CA GLY A 498 -14.74 0.44 14.97
C GLY A 498 -14.93 0.93 16.41
N ASN A 499 -14.17 0.32 17.32
CA ASN A 499 -14.17 0.70 18.73
C ASN A 499 -12.80 0.44 19.35
N ASP A 500 -12.11 1.51 19.74
CA ASP A 500 -10.94 1.49 20.60
C ASP A 500 -11.25 2.35 21.83
N GLU A 501 -11.39 1.73 23.00
CA GLU A 501 -11.70 2.42 24.26
C GLU A 501 -12.96 3.33 24.23
N GLY A 502 -13.94 3.01 23.39
CA GLY A 502 -15.16 3.82 23.21
C GLY A 502 -15.09 4.81 22.06
N PHE A 503 -13.91 5.00 21.46
CA PHE A 503 -13.64 5.91 20.34
C PHE A 503 -13.52 5.15 19.03
N TYR A 504 -13.58 5.85 17.90
CA TYR A 504 -13.33 5.22 16.61
C TYR A 504 -11.87 4.83 16.44
N THR A 505 -11.65 3.70 15.77
CA THR A 505 -10.31 3.22 15.42
C THR A 505 -9.68 4.11 14.36
N LEU A 506 -8.36 4.04 14.22
CA LEU A 506 -7.69 4.57 13.04
C LEU A 506 -8.13 3.82 11.78
N GLN A 507 -7.97 4.45 10.62
CA GLN A 507 -8.08 3.76 9.33
C GLN A 507 -7.14 2.54 9.32
N SER A 508 -7.48 1.50 8.58
CA SER A 508 -6.66 0.31 8.41
C SER A 508 -7.13 -0.45 7.18
N ALA A 509 -6.24 -1.17 6.50
CA ALA A 509 -6.65 -2.10 5.45
C ALA A 509 -7.71 -3.11 5.94
N LYS A 510 -7.79 -3.35 7.27
CA LYS A 510 -8.72 -4.29 7.90
C LYS A 510 -10.13 -3.75 8.11
N ASN A 511 -10.35 -2.43 8.05
CA ASN A 511 -11.64 -1.80 8.37
C ASN A 511 -12.23 -0.94 7.24
N VAL A 512 -11.69 -1.08 6.03
CA VAL A 512 -12.15 -0.41 4.81
C VAL A 512 -12.68 -1.42 3.78
N SER A 513 -13.20 -0.94 2.64
CA SER A 513 -13.57 -1.83 1.54
C SER A 513 -12.35 -2.53 0.94
N ALA A 514 -12.53 -3.69 0.32
CA ALA A 514 -11.42 -4.41 -0.34
C ALA A 514 -10.76 -3.56 -1.46
N GLU A 515 -11.53 -2.68 -2.10
CA GLU A 515 -11.01 -1.76 -3.12
C GLU A 515 -10.16 -0.66 -2.49
N ASP A 516 -10.59 -0.09 -1.36
CA ASP A 516 -9.80 0.90 -0.62
C ASP A 516 -8.55 0.28 0.01
N ALA A 517 -8.63 -0.96 0.49
CA ALA A 517 -7.48 -1.71 1.00
C ALA A 517 -6.41 -1.92 -0.08
N LYS A 518 -6.83 -2.12 -1.33
CA LYS A 518 -5.96 -2.30 -2.49
C LYS A 518 -5.35 -0.99 -3.01
N ASN A 519 -6.13 0.09 -3.00
CA ASN A 519 -5.76 1.36 -3.63
C ASN A 519 -5.07 2.37 -2.71
N ASN A 520 -5.14 2.17 -1.39
CA ASN A 520 -4.53 3.05 -0.39
C ASN A 520 -3.40 2.32 0.35
N PHE A 521 -2.59 3.07 1.10
CA PHE A 521 -1.51 2.53 1.92
C PHE A 521 -1.63 3.03 3.36
N TYR A 522 -1.92 2.11 4.29
CA TYR A 522 -2.23 2.45 5.69
C TYR A 522 -0.97 2.39 6.55
N TRP A 523 -0.29 3.54 6.71
CA TRP A 523 0.99 3.64 7.43
C TRP A 523 0.98 3.01 8.84
N GLN A 524 -0.10 3.24 9.59
CA GLN A 524 -0.33 2.70 10.94
C GLN A 524 -0.35 1.17 11.00
N ASP A 525 -0.72 0.47 9.91
CA ASP A 525 -0.73 -1.00 9.88
C ASP A 525 0.69 -1.59 9.95
N TYR A 526 1.71 -0.79 9.61
CA TYR A 526 3.12 -1.20 9.61
C TYR A 526 3.95 -0.47 10.66
N LEU A 527 3.74 0.83 10.82
CA LEU A 527 4.49 1.66 11.77
C LEU A 527 3.94 1.56 13.19
N GLY A 528 2.68 1.13 13.35
CA GLY A 528 1.95 1.11 14.62
C GLY A 528 1.08 2.37 14.82
N ASN A 529 -0.03 2.20 15.54
CA ASN A 529 -1.06 3.23 15.72
C ASN A 529 -0.56 4.54 16.35
N GLU A 530 0.45 4.46 17.21
CA GLU A 530 1.02 5.64 17.86
C GLU A 530 2.23 6.18 17.10
N ASP A 531 3.16 5.29 16.77
CA ASP A 531 4.45 5.66 16.20
C ASP A 531 4.33 6.32 14.83
N TYR A 532 3.36 5.95 13.99
CA TYR A 532 3.24 6.55 12.66
C TYR A 532 3.06 8.09 12.72
N VAL A 533 2.28 8.61 13.68
CA VAL A 533 2.12 10.07 13.88
C VAL A 533 3.37 10.69 14.49
N ARG A 534 3.93 10.04 15.52
CA ARG A 534 5.14 10.52 16.20
C ARG A 534 6.31 10.65 15.21
N ILE A 535 6.48 9.68 14.32
CA ILE A 535 7.50 9.64 13.26
C ILE A 535 7.32 10.82 12.30
N VAL A 536 6.13 11.02 11.71
CA VAL A 536 5.94 12.11 10.75
C VAL A 536 6.06 13.49 11.40
N VAL A 537 5.60 13.65 12.64
CA VAL A 537 5.75 14.91 13.41
C VAL A 537 7.22 15.22 13.68
N ALA A 538 7.98 14.23 14.14
CA ALA A 538 9.42 14.37 14.38
C ALA A 538 10.18 14.70 13.09
N ALA A 539 9.89 13.97 11.99
CA ALA A 539 10.48 14.21 10.69
C ALA A 539 10.17 15.62 10.17
N ALA A 540 8.92 16.06 10.26
CA ALA A 540 8.49 17.38 9.81
C ALA A 540 9.26 18.49 10.53
N ARG A 541 9.34 18.44 11.86
CA ARG A 541 10.07 19.45 12.65
C ARG A 541 11.58 19.43 12.38
N LYS A 542 12.18 18.24 12.31
CA LYS A 542 13.60 18.07 12.02
C LYS A 542 13.97 18.67 10.66
N TYR A 543 13.32 18.21 9.59
CA TYR A 543 13.70 18.62 8.24
C TYR A 543 13.27 20.05 7.93
N TYR A 544 12.21 20.59 8.56
CA TYR A 544 11.92 22.02 8.49
C TYR A 544 13.07 22.86 9.05
N ALA A 545 13.58 22.52 10.24
CA ALA A 545 14.70 23.24 10.87
C ALA A 545 16.00 23.11 10.06
N GLU A 546 16.30 21.91 9.54
CA GLU A 546 17.49 21.66 8.71
C GLU A 546 17.46 22.43 7.38
N ASN A 547 16.28 22.79 6.87
CA ASN A 547 16.09 23.39 5.55
C ASN A 547 15.61 24.85 5.58
N GLY A 548 16.06 25.61 6.57
CA GLY A 548 15.86 27.08 6.63
C GLY A 548 14.62 27.53 7.40
N GLY A 549 13.91 26.60 8.04
CA GLY A 549 12.78 26.91 8.91
C GLY A 549 13.20 27.61 10.20
N VAL A 550 12.87 28.89 10.31
CA VAL A 550 13.18 29.73 11.50
C VAL A 550 11.94 30.16 12.27
N ASN A 551 10.78 30.17 11.62
CA ASN A 551 9.51 30.50 12.25
C ASN A 551 8.89 29.26 12.91
N PRO A 552 8.03 29.40 13.94
CA PRO A 552 7.37 28.26 14.54
C PRO A 552 6.56 27.44 13.51
N LEU A 553 6.90 26.17 13.35
CA LEU A 553 6.15 25.22 12.52
C LEU A 553 4.89 24.75 13.26
N LYS A 554 3.73 24.89 12.60
CA LYS A 554 2.43 24.44 13.09
C LYS A 554 2.00 23.16 12.39
N LEU A 555 1.77 22.11 13.16
CA LEU A 555 1.37 20.80 12.64
C LEU A 555 -0.07 20.49 13.03
N PHE A 556 -0.91 20.28 12.03
CA PHE A 556 -2.33 19.99 12.17
C PHE A 556 -2.61 18.53 11.84
N VAL A 557 -3.53 17.91 12.58
CA VAL A 557 -4.22 16.70 12.10
C VAL A 557 -5.53 17.13 11.47
N ASN A 558 -5.73 16.77 10.21
CA ASN A 558 -6.87 17.16 9.40
C ASN A 558 -7.80 15.97 9.16
N ASP A 559 -9.11 16.16 9.27
CA ASP A 559 -10.08 15.09 9.01
C ASP A 559 -11.44 15.66 8.55
N TYR A 560 -12.25 14.82 7.89
CA TYR A 560 -13.62 15.12 7.44
C TYR A 560 -14.67 14.50 8.35
N ASN A 561 -15.94 14.91 8.18
CA ASN A 561 -17.07 14.43 8.97
C ASN A 561 -16.89 14.67 10.48
N LEU A 562 -16.17 15.71 10.87
CA LEU A 562 -16.03 16.06 12.29
C LEU A 562 -17.33 16.70 12.82
N GLU A 563 -18.08 17.32 11.91
CA GLU A 563 -19.39 17.94 12.06
C GLU A 563 -20.56 16.95 11.97
N SER A 564 -20.29 15.64 11.94
CA SER A 564 -21.27 14.59 11.74
C SER A 564 -22.38 14.58 12.79
N ASP A 565 -23.63 14.48 12.34
CA ASP A 565 -24.82 14.38 13.19
C ASP A 565 -25.27 12.93 13.45
N TRP A 566 -25.00 12.02 12.52
CA TRP A 566 -25.42 10.61 12.61
C TRP A 566 -24.70 9.83 13.73
N ASP A 567 -23.57 10.33 14.21
CA ASP A 567 -22.78 9.74 15.29
C ASP A 567 -22.65 10.66 16.51
N ASP A 568 -23.44 11.75 16.58
CA ASP A 568 -23.36 12.77 17.63
C ASP A 568 -21.92 13.32 17.79
N ASN A 569 -21.27 13.72 16.69
CA ASN A 569 -19.90 14.20 16.64
C ASN A 569 -18.87 13.20 17.23
N LYS A 570 -19.14 11.89 17.17
CA LYS A 570 -18.21 10.88 17.71
C LYS A 570 -16.86 10.91 17.01
N LYS A 571 -16.81 11.24 15.72
CA LYS A 571 -15.55 11.34 14.98
C LYS A 571 -14.60 12.41 15.54
N VAL A 572 -15.07 13.64 15.82
CA VAL A 572 -14.22 14.67 16.43
C VAL A 572 -13.81 14.34 17.87
N LYS A 573 -14.71 13.74 18.65
CA LYS A 573 -14.35 13.24 20.00
C LYS A 573 -13.23 12.20 19.93
N SER A 574 -13.28 11.33 18.92
CA SER A 574 -12.24 10.31 18.68
C SER A 574 -10.93 10.92 18.20
N LEU A 575 -10.99 11.95 17.35
CA LEU A 575 -9.79 12.67 16.92
C LEU A 575 -9.07 13.34 18.10
N VAL A 576 -9.81 14.01 19.00
CA VAL A 576 -9.23 14.61 20.21
C VAL A 576 -8.57 13.53 21.09
N HIS A 577 -9.24 12.40 21.30
CA HIS A 577 -8.67 11.27 22.04
C HIS A 577 -7.37 10.73 21.43
N TRP A 578 -7.31 10.56 20.10
CA TRP A 578 -6.10 10.09 19.43
C TRP A 578 -4.95 11.10 19.50
N ILE A 579 -5.25 12.40 19.43
CA ILE A 579 -4.25 13.45 19.64
C ILE A 579 -3.65 13.34 21.05
N GLU A 580 -4.47 13.14 22.09
CA GLU A 580 -3.99 12.92 23.45
C GLU A 580 -3.07 11.68 23.54
N LYS A 581 -3.43 10.57 22.88
CA LYS A 581 -2.59 9.36 22.81
C LYS A 581 -1.24 9.61 22.11
N TRP A 582 -1.25 10.33 20.99
CA TRP A 582 -0.01 10.62 20.25
C TRP A 582 0.92 11.53 21.04
N GLU A 583 0.40 12.52 21.76
CA GLU A 583 1.17 13.45 22.60
C GLU A 583 1.58 12.89 23.98
N ALA A 584 1.08 11.71 24.36
CA ALA A 584 1.36 11.10 25.66
C ALA A 584 2.85 10.72 25.89
N ASP A 585 3.67 10.72 24.85
CA ASP A 585 5.13 10.54 24.94
C ASP A 585 5.86 11.75 25.56
N GLY A 586 5.17 12.89 25.71
CA GLY A 586 5.73 14.13 26.23
C GLY A 586 6.66 14.89 25.29
N VAL A 587 6.83 14.43 24.04
CA VAL A 587 7.73 15.00 23.03
C VAL A 587 6.95 15.41 21.78
N THR A 588 6.03 14.56 21.33
CA THR A 588 5.16 14.81 20.19
C THR A 588 4.22 15.95 20.51
N LYS A 589 4.13 16.90 19.57
CA LYS A 589 3.27 18.08 19.70
C LYS A 589 2.52 18.34 18.42
N ILE A 590 1.21 18.25 18.53
CA ILE A 590 0.22 18.60 17.52
C ILE A 590 -0.33 19.97 17.89
N ASP A 591 -0.10 20.96 17.03
CA ASP A 591 -0.42 22.35 17.30
C ASP A 591 -1.89 22.68 17.03
N GLY A 592 -2.54 21.92 16.13
CA GLY A 592 -3.88 22.23 15.67
C GLY A 592 -4.69 21.06 15.15
N ILE A 593 -5.99 21.30 14.98
CA ILE A 593 -6.97 20.41 14.36
C ILE A 593 -7.53 21.11 13.12
N GLY A 594 -7.42 20.43 11.98
CA GLY A 594 -8.08 20.80 10.74
C GLY A 594 -9.43 20.10 10.63
N THR A 595 -10.50 20.86 10.41
CA THR A 595 -11.80 20.29 10.02
C THR A 595 -12.03 20.62 8.55
N GLN A 596 -12.15 19.58 7.71
CA GLN A 596 -12.30 19.76 6.26
C GLN A 596 -13.61 20.49 5.93
N MET A 597 -14.71 20.15 6.60
CA MET A 597 -16.03 20.78 6.38
C MET A 597 -16.55 20.65 4.93
N HIS A 598 -16.44 19.45 4.36
CA HIS A 598 -17.13 19.10 3.11
C HIS A 598 -18.63 18.90 3.35
N VAL A 599 -19.38 19.99 3.41
CA VAL A 599 -20.78 19.98 3.85
C VAL A 599 -21.78 20.07 2.69
N SER A 600 -23.06 19.92 3.00
CA SER A 600 -24.15 20.21 2.08
C SER A 600 -25.19 21.07 2.77
N CYS A 601 -25.78 22.01 2.03
CA CYS A 601 -27.00 22.69 2.43
C CYS A 601 -28.20 21.80 2.08
N TYR A 602 -29.13 21.61 3.01
CA TYR A 602 -30.29 20.74 2.83
C TYR A 602 -31.56 21.55 2.70
N ALA A 603 -32.40 21.21 1.71
CA ALA A 603 -33.73 21.80 1.57
C ALA A 603 -34.62 21.49 2.78
N ASN A 604 -34.52 20.26 3.30
CA ASN A 604 -35.28 19.84 4.46
C ASN A 604 -34.83 20.59 5.72
N ALA A 605 -35.70 21.46 6.24
CA ALA A 605 -35.38 22.32 7.37
C ALA A 605 -35.00 21.57 8.65
N ALA A 606 -35.57 20.39 8.92
CA ALA A 606 -35.24 19.61 10.10
C ALA A 606 -33.84 18.98 9.98
N THR A 607 -33.51 18.44 8.80
CA THR A 607 -32.15 17.96 8.50
C THR A 607 -31.14 19.10 8.57
N GLN A 608 -31.41 20.23 7.91
CA GLN A 608 -30.54 21.40 7.94
C GLN A 608 -30.28 21.87 9.37
N LYS A 609 -31.33 21.94 10.20
CA LYS A 609 -31.20 22.32 11.61
C LYS A 609 -30.32 21.34 12.41
N SER A 610 -30.48 20.03 12.17
CA SER A 610 -29.61 18.99 12.76
C SER A 610 -28.14 19.22 12.39
N LYS A 611 -27.84 19.49 11.12
CA LYS A 611 -26.47 19.79 10.66
C LYS A 611 -25.90 21.03 11.34
N GLU A 612 -26.68 22.11 11.40
CA GLU A 612 -26.26 23.34 12.08
C GLU A 612 -25.94 23.12 13.56
N ASP A 613 -26.77 22.35 14.28
CA ASP A 613 -26.54 22.04 15.69
C ASP A 613 -25.25 21.22 15.90
N HIS A 614 -24.93 20.29 15.00
CA HIS A 614 -23.72 19.47 15.09
C HIS A 614 -22.45 20.19 14.59
N VAL A 615 -22.58 21.19 13.72
CA VAL A 615 -21.49 22.13 13.40
C VAL A 615 -21.13 22.95 14.64
N VAL A 616 -22.14 23.48 15.37
CA VAL A 616 -21.92 24.23 16.62
C VAL A 616 -21.23 23.35 17.65
N LYS A 617 -21.75 22.15 17.89
CA LYS A 617 -21.18 21.19 18.84
C LYS A 617 -19.76 20.75 18.48
N MET A 618 -19.47 20.55 17.19
CA MET A 618 -18.10 20.30 16.74
C MET A 618 -17.18 21.47 17.12
N PHE A 619 -17.57 22.72 16.85
CA PHE A 619 -16.75 23.88 17.22
C PHE A 619 -16.57 24.00 18.74
N GLU A 620 -17.57 23.68 19.55
CA GLU A 620 -17.44 23.64 21.01
C GLU A 620 -16.39 22.62 21.45
N ILE A 621 -16.43 21.39 20.92
CA ILE A 621 -15.43 20.33 21.20
C ILE A 621 -14.03 20.77 20.75
N LEU A 622 -13.91 21.37 19.56
CA LEU A 622 -12.64 21.87 19.03
C LEU A 622 -12.08 23.02 19.88
N ALA A 623 -12.93 23.93 20.38
CA ALA A 623 -12.53 24.99 21.30
C ALA A 623 -12.01 24.39 22.62
N GLU A 624 -12.74 23.43 23.20
CA GLU A 624 -12.37 22.75 24.45
C GLU A 624 -11.02 22.00 24.36
N SER A 625 -10.63 21.53 23.17
CA SER A 625 -9.33 20.87 22.95
C SER A 625 -8.11 21.76 23.24
N GLY A 626 -8.27 23.09 23.27
CA GLY A 626 -7.18 24.05 23.43
C GLY A 626 -6.22 24.14 22.23
N LYS A 627 -6.47 23.40 21.15
CA LYS A 627 -5.65 23.40 19.92
C LYS A 627 -6.00 24.57 19.01
N LEU A 628 -5.09 24.94 18.11
CA LEU A 628 -5.43 25.79 16.98
C LEU A 628 -6.50 25.09 16.13
N VAL A 629 -7.48 25.82 15.63
CA VAL A 629 -8.56 25.27 14.81
C VAL A 629 -8.53 25.94 13.45
N LYS A 630 -8.51 25.14 12.39
CA LYS A 630 -8.61 25.61 11.01
C LYS A 630 -9.76 24.89 10.31
N ILE A 631 -10.62 25.64 9.63
CA ILE A 631 -11.46 25.04 8.58
C ILE A 631 -10.59 24.93 7.33
N THR A 632 -10.28 23.73 6.88
CA THR A 632 -9.22 23.47 5.89
C THR A 632 -9.72 23.35 4.47
N GLU A 633 -10.97 22.91 4.26
CA GLU A 633 -11.45 22.50 2.94
C GLU A 633 -12.95 22.81 2.73
N LEU A 634 -13.43 23.96 3.22
CA LEU A 634 -14.86 24.27 3.16
C LEU A 634 -15.35 24.33 1.70
N ASP A 635 -16.23 23.39 1.36
CA ASP A 635 -17.07 23.43 0.18
C ASP A 635 -18.50 23.02 0.55
N MET A 636 -19.45 23.41 -0.31
CA MET A 636 -20.86 23.22 -0.03
C MET A 636 -21.64 22.87 -1.29
N GLY A 637 -22.21 21.66 -1.32
CA GLY A 637 -23.24 21.28 -2.28
C GLY A 637 -24.64 21.66 -1.79
N TYR A 638 -25.66 21.36 -2.61
CA TYR A 638 -27.06 21.49 -2.21
C TYR A 638 -27.79 20.16 -2.38
N ILE A 639 -28.53 19.73 -1.37
CA ILE A 639 -29.36 18.53 -1.37
C ILE A 639 -30.83 18.94 -1.34
N ASP A 640 -31.61 18.47 -2.32
CA ASP A 640 -33.04 18.75 -2.42
C ASP A 640 -33.89 17.96 -1.39
N GLU A 641 -35.20 18.21 -1.38
CA GLU A 641 -36.15 17.52 -0.47
C GLU A 641 -36.20 15.99 -0.67
N ASN A 642 -35.72 15.50 -1.82
CA ASN A 642 -35.66 14.06 -2.12
C ASN A 642 -34.31 13.44 -1.72
N GLY A 643 -33.40 14.20 -1.11
CA GLY A 643 -32.07 13.72 -0.77
C GLY A 643 -31.12 13.65 -1.96
N THR A 644 -31.42 14.35 -3.06
CA THR A 644 -30.62 14.32 -4.30
C THR A 644 -29.72 15.55 -4.39
N SER A 645 -28.46 15.36 -4.79
CA SER A 645 -27.53 16.47 -5.07
C SER A 645 -27.97 17.27 -6.29
N VAL A 646 -28.10 18.59 -6.12
CA VAL A 646 -28.51 19.53 -7.16
C VAL A 646 -27.28 20.06 -7.88
N LYS A 647 -27.28 19.89 -9.21
CA LYS A 647 -26.20 20.38 -10.09
C LYS A 647 -26.34 21.88 -10.36
N THR A 648 -25.21 22.53 -10.64
CA THR A 648 -25.10 23.98 -10.89
C THR A 648 -26.12 24.49 -11.90
N GLU A 649 -26.32 23.78 -13.02
CA GLU A 649 -27.27 24.15 -14.07
C GLU A 649 -28.75 24.09 -13.63
N ASN A 650 -29.05 23.37 -12.56
CA ASN A 650 -30.39 23.15 -12.03
C ASN A 650 -30.67 23.95 -10.75
N MET A 651 -29.73 24.80 -10.32
CA MET A 651 -29.89 25.60 -9.11
C MET A 651 -30.92 26.70 -9.29
N THR A 652 -31.86 26.76 -8.36
CA THR A 652 -32.76 27.90 -8.23
C THR A 652 -32.14 28.98 -7.34
N GLU A 653 -32.58 30.22 -7.55
CA GLU A 653 -32.16 31.38 -6.77
C GLU A 653 -32.38 31.21 -5.26
N ALA A 654 -33.51 30.61 -4.86
CA ALA A 654 -33.82 30.35 -3.46
C ALA A 654 -32.83 29.36 -2.83
N GLN A 655 -32.44 28.32 -3.57
CA GLN A 655 -31.45 27.33 -3.12
C GLN A 655 -30.05 27.96 -3.01
N HIS A 656 -29.65 28.81 -3.97
CA HIS A 656 -28.39 29.58 -3.87
C HIS A 656 -28.36 30.50 -2.64
N LYS A 657 -29.48 31.17 -2.33
CA LYS A 657 -29.58 32.01 -1.13
C LYS A 657 -29.54 31.19 0.16
N ALA A 658 -30.17 30.01 0.19
CA ALA A 658 -30.04 29.11 1.33
C ALA A 658 -28.58 28.66 1.56
N MET A 659 -27.83 28.35 0.49
CA MET A 659 -26.39 28.07 0.61
C MET A 659 -25.61 29.27 1.14
N SER A 660 -25.94 30.49 0.67
CA SER A 660 -25.34 31.73 1.18
C SER A 660 -25.58 31.88 2.68
N ASP A 661 -26.80 31.66 3.16
CA ASP A 661 -27.15 31.75 4.57
C ASP A 661 -26.40 30.70 5.40
N TYR A 662 -26.20 29.49 4.87
CA TYR A 662 -25.46 28.45 5.57
C TYR A 662 -23.94 28.72 5.62
N TYR A 663 -23.33 29.24 4.54
CA TYR A 663 -21.95 29.75 4.58
C TYR A 663 -21.79 30.83 5.65
N LYS A 664 -22.72 31.81 5.69
CA LYS A 664 -22.73 32.87 6.69
C LYS A 664 -22.80 32.28 8.11
N PHE A 665 -23.69 31.32 8.32
CA PHE A 665 -23.85 30.63 9.61
C PHE A 665 -22.54 29.97 10.06
N ILE A 666 -21.93 29.11 9.22
CA ILE A 666 -20.71 28.37 9.56
C ILE A 666 -19.57 29.33 9.92
N VAL A 667 -19.29 30.31 9.05
CA VAL A 667 -18.18 31.24 9.22
C VAL A 667 -18.39 32.09 10.49
N LYS A 668 -19.61 32.57 10.72
CA LYS A 668 -19.95 33.32 11.93
C LYS A 668 -19.77 32.48 13.19
N LYS A 669 -20.22 31.22 13.18
CA LYS A 669 -20.09 30.31 14.33
C LYS A 669 -18.66 29.95 14.65
N TYR A 670 -17.79 29.84 13.64
CA TYR A 670 -16.35 29.70 13.87
C TYR A 670 -15.80 30.87 14.72
N PHE A 671 -16.06 32.12 14.34
CA PHE A 671 -15.57 33.28 15.11
C PHE A 671 -16.25 33.44 16.48
N GLU A 672 -17.52 33.04 16.60
CA GLU A 672 -18.28 33.13 17.86
C GLU A 672 -17.80 32.10 18.90
N ILE A 673 -17.53 30.87 18.46
CA ILE A 673 -17.28 29.72 19.35
C ILE A 673 -15.78 29.48 19.57
N ILE A 674 -14.97 29.52 18.51
CA ILE A 674 -13.53 29.27 18.63
C ILE A 674 -12.86 30.50 19.26
N PRO A 675 -12.13 30.37 20.38
CA PRO A 675 -11.44 31.50 20.99
C PRO A 675 -10.43 32.15 20.03
N ALA A 676 -10.31 33.48 20.05
CA ALA A 676 -9.45 34.23 19.10
C ALA A 676 -8.00 33.70 19.03
N ALA A 677 -7.43 33.26 20.15
CA ALA A 677 -6.08 32.67 20.19
C ALA A 677 -5.95 31.28 19.53
N GLN A 678 -7.08 30.59 19.34
CA GLN A 678 -7.17 29.30 18.65
C GLN A 678 -7.57 29.45 17.17
N GLN A 679 -8.04 30.63 16.74
CA GLN A 679 -8.51 30.84 15.37
C GLN A 679 -7.34 30.91 14.37
N TYR A 680 -6.96 29.78 13.79
CA TYR A 680 -5.90 29.76 12.78
C TYR A 680 -6.38 30.26 11.41
N GLY A 681 -7.56 29.83 10.94
CA GLY A 681 -7.99 30.18 9.58
C GLY A 681 -9.20 29.43 9.04
N ILE A 682 -9.66 29.88 7.88
CA ILE A 682 -10.69 29.23 7.07
C ILE A 682 -10.18 29.18 5.63
N THR A 683 -10.20 28.01 5.00
CA THR A 683 -9.86 27.82 3.59
C THR A 683 -11.11 27.39 2.83
N GLN A 684 -11.42 28.11 1.75
CA GLN A 684 -12.39 27.68 0.76
C GLN A 684 -11.76 26.60 -0.13
N TRP A 685 -12.42 25.46 -0.29
CA TRP A 685 -12.00 24.42 -1.23
C TRP A 685 -12.64 24.70 -2.58
N CYS A 686 -11.80 24.96 -3.59
CA CYS A 686 -12.13 25.44 -4.94
C CYS A 686 -12.70 26.88 -5.04
N ALA A 687 -12.32 27.59 -6.10
CA ALA A 687 -12.86 28.94 -6.36
C ALA A 687 -14.20 28.89 -7.09
N THR A 688 -14.27 28.08 -8.15
CA THR A 688 -15.42 28.01 -9.05
C THR A 688 -16.24 26.77 -8.79
N ASP A 689 -17.48 26.76 -9.30
CA ASP A 689 -18.28 25.54 -9.36
C ASP A 689 -17.56 24.38 -10.03
N SER A 690 -17.86 23.17 -9.56
CA SER A 690 -17.13 21.97 -9.97
C SER A 690 -17.47 21.62 -11.42
N PRO A 691 -16.47 21.37 -12.29
CA PRO A 691 -16.71 20.85 -13.63
C PRO A 691 -17.52 19.54 -13.61
N SER A 692 -18.31 19.28 -14.66
CA SER A 692 -19.17 18.09 -14.73
C SER A 692 -18.38 16.77 -14.76
N ASP A 693 -17.14 16.80 -15.23
CA ASP A 693 -16.21 15.67 -15.32
C ASP A 693 -15.25 15.56 -14.11
N SER A 694 -15.42 16.42 -13.10
CA SER A 694 -14.62 16.35 -11.88
C SER A 694 -14.93 15.08 -11.07
N GLY A 695 -13.87 14.39 -10.64
CA GLY A 695 -13.98 13.27 -9.69
C GLY A 695 -14.40 13.68 -8.27
N TRP A 696 -14.34 14.98 -7.96
CA TRP A 696 -14.82 15.56 -6.70
C TRP A 696 -16.01 16.47 -6.94
N ARG A 697 -17.17 16.11 -6.39
CA ARG A 697 -18.43 16.87 -6.49
C ARG A 697 -18.77 17.33 -7.91
N GLY A 698 -18.58 16.46 -8.91
CA GLY A 698 -18.74 16.82 -10.33
C GLY A 698 -20.07 17.51 -10.66
N GLY A 699 -19.99 18.71 -11.23
CA GLY A 699 -21.15 19.52 -11.63
C GLY A 699 -21.92 20.19 -10.49
N GLU A 700 -21.42 20.18 -9.24
CA GLU A 700 -22.08 20.80 -8.09
C GLU A 700 -21.70 22.29 -7.90
N PRO A 701 -22.59 23.11 -7.28
CA PRO A 701 -22.44 24.56 -7.16
C PRO A 701 -21.53 24.99 -5.98
N VAL A 702 -20.36 24.36 -5.86
CA VAL A 702 -19.46 24.45 -4.70
C VAL A 702 -18.67 25.75 -4.57
N GLY A 703 -18.52 26.51 -5.66
CA GLY A 703 -17.67 27.70 -5.69
C GLY A 703 -18.32 28.94 -5.09
N LEU A 704 -17.47 29.86 -4.62
CA LEU A 704 -17.87 31.24 -4.32
C LEU A 704 -18.02 32.07 -5.61
N TRP A 705 -17.41 31.59 -6.69
CA TRP A 705 -17.55 32.12 -8.04
C TRP A 705 -18.19 31.08 -8.97
N ASP A 706 -18.80 31.54 -10.06
CA ASP A 706 -19.18 30.69 -11.18
C ASP A 706 -17.95 30.32 -12.05
N SER A 707 -18.16 29.52 -13.09
CA SER A 707 -17.09 29.09 -14.00
C SER A 707 -16.43 30.24 -14.80
N ASN A 708 -17.06 31.41 -14.85
CA ASN A 708 -16.54 32.62 -15.48
C ASN A 708 -15.90 33.58 -14.47
N TYR A 709 -15.68 33.15 -13.22
CA TYR A 709 -15.15 33.97 -12.13
C TYR A 709 -16.05 35.17 -11.75
N SER A 710 -17.36 35.07 -12.00
CA SER A 710 -18.35 36.02 -11.46
C SER A 710 -18.78 35.58 -10.06
N ARG A 711 -18.91 36.53 -9.13
CA ARG A 711 -19.32 36.22 -7.75
C ARG A 711 -20.74 35.66 -7.70
N LYS A 712 -20.98 34.73 -6.78
CA LYS A 712 -22.29 34.14 -6.49
C LYS A 712 -22.86 34.64 -5.15
N HIS A 713 -24.10 34.27 -4.82
CA HIS A 713 -24.68 34.53 -3.49
C HIS A 713 -23.81 33.95 -2.37
N THR A 714 -23.21 32.78 -2.57
CA THR A 714 -22.29 32.15 -1.61
C THR A 714 -21.09 33.05 -1.26
N TYR A 715 -20.60 33.88 -2.20
CA TYR A 715 -19.58 34.90 -1.91
C TYR A 715 -20.07 35.91 -0.87
N ALA A 716 -21.30 36.41 -1.03
CA ALA A 716 -21.91 37.36 -0.09
C ALA A 716 -22.11 36.73 1.29
N GLY A 717 -22.63 35.51 1.36
CA GLY A 717 -22.79 34.77 2.61
C GLY A 717 -21.46 34.57 3.35
N PHE A 718 -20.42 34.16 2.62
CA PHE A 718 -19.07 34.00 3.16
C PHE A 718 -18.53 35.34 3.69
N ALA A 719 -18.62 36.41 2.89
CA ALA A 719 -18.15 37.75 3.26
C ALA A 719 -18.88 38.32 4.48
N ASP A 720 -20.21 38.18 4.55
CA ASP A 720 -21.00 38.63 5.68
C ASP A 720 -20.72 37.82 6.95
N GLY A 721 -20.42 36.52 6.80
CA GLY A 721 -19.92 35.68 7.89
C GLY A 721 -18.59 36.19 8.43
N LEU A 722 -17.62 36.49 7.55
CA LEU A 722 -16.32 37.08 7.94
C LEU A 722 -16.51 38.43 8.65
N ALA A 723 -17.47 39.23 8.20
CA ALA A 723 -17.78 40.53 8.78
C ALA A 723 -18.61 40.48 10.07
N GLY A 724 -19.02 39.29 10.52
CA GLY A 724 -19.84 39.10 11.73
C GLY A 724 -21.27 39.64 11.64
N LYS A 725 -21.82 39.81 10.43
CA LYS A 725 -23.16 40.40 10.20
C LYS A 725 -24.32 39.43 10.39
#